data_AF-A0A3D3W4I4-F1
#
_entry.id   AF-A0A3D3W4I4-F1
#
_cell.length_a   1.000
_cell.length_b   1.000
_cell.length_c   1.000
_cell.angle_alpha   90.00
_cell.angle_beta   90.00
_cell.angle_gamma   90.00
#
_symmetry.space_group_name_H-M   'P 1'
#
loop_
_entity.id
_entity.type
_entity.pdbx_description
1 polymer ?
#
loop_
_entity_poly.entity_id
_entity_poly.type
_entity_poly.pdbx_seq_one_letter_code
_entity_poly.pdbx_strand_id
1 'polypeptide(L)'
;MKADVRRSGRVKCVVRCRSCRVATCISGGIVVCLRGPPFLYLLIGISGGFTMKRVRGLSKLLCRLLAPVAVASVALSGTVLHGQDPNVSDTATAALPDAAVAELLAPEVVAEPLGLVDPTEGMSSAVLDGWFAASELRLPETILRAPRKFGAWTLDMGEVGLHIGSLASHAEVGNVVDLNGGRAGSMYQTLNLIPGVPYRIRFLMSGNWRTNPLKSRTLSVLVGLQKFTFTMNKPADWAADRMGWEERIIDFVPQKAIVGLRFSSENPGLPDGPAICQVSVLTKRSQPGPLESIPVPLPPDLADYVVDREAAIVLGKAFFWDQQVGSDGRTACASCHWNAGADIRTVNTLHPGVPGSAFGHQTSTGSALSEAAVEHFRGANLLLAADDFPFHRVQNPTEPASADSNPVTRDRQEVAGSEGVLNRRYTWHSSGASWDEGVDTPDRIFMANEVPVRRVTGRNAPTSVNAVFFDRTFWDGRARRYFNGVNPLGELDSAARVLAANADGSMSPVKILIDNASLASQAAGPPGSDVEMAWSGRSFAELGRKMLSLQPLALQRIASDDSVLGPYRDEDGAGLEEETSGYAALIRRAFQPKWWNGTHLTADGYTHMEANFSLYWGLAVMMYESTLVSDDAPYDRYAKGDHTALTAEAKEGLRIFLNEGKCINCHHGPEFAGATVSSIRGVLSEPDGHGVTLMPMAVGIAFYDEGFYNIGVRPTAEDIGVGATVPGLGPLSYSRREQLGEDIDPLNVVSPDRRVAVDGAFKAPTLRNVELTGPYFHNGSAKSLTEVVQFYTRGADFRKTNIRDLDPDVHGIPHLQGNPEGIAAVVAFLQHLTDGRVRLQKAPFDHPELILVNGHSTTSQPRATDNLLVLPATGAGGGRSLQTFEEALESGLNLFPISNPRPTAPELTTSAVEAAPVEPVAVEPVPEPAAVEAVPAEPAVIGPLDPAAATLNP
;
A
#
# COMPACT_ATOMS: atom_id res chain seq x y z
N MET A 1 -19.94 -12.86 -23.52
CA MET A 1 -20.75 -13.62 -24.53
C MET A 1 -21.61 -12.64 -25.31
N LYS A 2 -21.78 -12.79 -26.63
CA LYS A 2 -22.84 -12.07 -27.38
C LYS A 2 -23.85 -13.10 -27.89
N ALA A 3 -25.12 -12.93 -27.57
CA ALA A 3 -26.22 -13.70 -28.14
C ALA A 3 -26.96 -12.81 -29.13
N ASP A 4 -26.97 -13.21 -30.40
CA ASP A 4 -27.79 -12.59 -31.43
C ASP A 4 -29.03 -13.47 -31.63
N VAL A 5 -30.22 -12.92 -31.40
CA VAL A 5 -31.49 -13.64 -31.49
C VAL A 5 -32.14 -13.28 -32.82
N ARG A 6 -32.09 -14.19 -33.80
CA ARG A 6 -32.98 -14.13 -34.97
C ARG A 6 -34.02 -15.24 -34.94
N ARG A 7 -35.26 -14.80 -35.20
CA ARG A 7 -36.52 -15.54 -35.23
C ARG A 7 -36.47 -16.78 -36.13
N SER A 8 -36.31 -17.95 -35.54
CA SER A 8 -37.08 -19.16 -35.86
C SER A 8 -36.81 -20.18 -34.75
N GLY A 9 -37.86 -20.76 -34.18
CA GLY A 9 -37.77 -21.59 -32.97
C GLY A 9 -36.92 -22.84 -33.17
N ARG A 10 -35.66 -22.79 -32.70
CA ARG A 10 -34.80 -23.88 -32.17
C ARG A 10 -33.42 -23.27 -31.84
N VAL A 11 -33.11 -23.10 -30.56
CA VAL A 11 -31.80 -22.59 -30.11
C VAL A 11 -30.74 -23.69 -30.31
N LYS A 12 -29.73 -23.44 -31.15
CA LYS A 12 -28.49 -24.23 -31.19
C LYS A 12 -27.39 -23.42 -30.50
N CYS A 13 -26.96 -23.85 -29.31
CA CYS A 13 -25.74 -23.32 -28.68
C CYS A 13 -24.51 -23.92 -29.36
N VAL A 14 -23.63 -23.09 -29.88
CA VAL A 14 -22.28 -23.48 -30.32
C VAL A 14 -21.30 -22.89 -29.31
N VAL A 15 -20.67 -23.74 -28.50
CA VAL A 15 -19.58 -23.32 -27.60
C VAL A 15 -18.25 -23.50 -28.34
N ARG A 16 -17.47 -22.42 -28.50
CA ARG A 16 -16.10 -22.47 -29.03
C ARG A 16 -15.10 -22.32 -27.88
N CYS A 17 -14.28 -23.34 -27.65
CA CYS A 17 -13.09 -23.25 -26.81
C CYS A 17 -11.92 -22.69 -27.65
N ARG A 18 -11.28 -21.59 -27.22
CA ARG A 18 -10.22 -20.90 -27.98
C ARG A 18 -8.90 -21.67 -28.11
N SER A 19 -8.69 -22.77 -27.38
CA SER A 19 -7.40 -23.47 -27.37
C SER A 19 -7.31 -24.72 -28.26
N CYS A 20 -8.42 -25.31 -28.74
CA CYS A 20 -8.36 -26.63 -29.42
C CYS A 20 -9.10 -26.77 -30.78
N ARG A 21 -9.77 -25.74 -31.31
CA ARG A 21 -10.40 -25.71 -32.67
C ARG A 21 -11.11 -27.01 -33.16
N VAL A 22 -11.86 -27.74 -32.32
CA VAL A 22 -12.74 -28.84 -32.78
C VAL A 22 -14.18 -28.56 -32.35
N ALA A 23 -15.14 -28.83 -33.24
CA ALA A 23 -16.58 -28.73 -33.00
C ALA A 23 -17.24 -30.11 -33.16
N THR A 24 -18.02 -30.54 -32.17
CA THR A 24 -18.89 -31.72 -32.31
C THR A 24 -20.22 -31.46 -31.62
N CYS A 25 -21.33 -31.73 -32.31
CA CYS A 25 -22.67 -31.71 -31.74
C CYS A 25 -23.03 -33.10 -31.20
N ILE A 26 -23.48 -33.18 -29.95
CA ILE A 26 -24.21 -34.35 -29.43
C ILE A 26 -25.46 -33.84 -28.70
N SER A 27 -26.61 -34.36 -29.08
CA SER A 27 -27.90 -34.13 -28.45
C SER A 27 -27.99 -34.93 -27.14
N GLY A 28 -28.07 -34.24 -26.00
CA GLY A 28 -28.44 -34.82 -24.71
C GLY A 28 -27.24 -35.12 -23.78
N GLY A 29 -26.73 -34.08 -23.11
CA GLY A 29 -25.75 -34.19 -22.01
C GLY A 29 -24.63 -33.15 -22.10
N ILE A 30 -24.37 -32.42 -20.99
CA ILE A 30 -23.26 -31.46 -20.89
C ILE A 30 -22.05 -32.18 -20.28
N VAL A 31 -20.89 -32.11 -20.95
CA VAL A 31 -19.60 -32.51 -20.39
C VAL A 31 -18.76 -31.24 -20.22
N VAL A 32 -18.40 -30.90 -18.99
CA VAL A 32 -17.50 -29.77 -18.68
C VAL A 32 -16.17 -30.33 -18.19
N CYS A 33 -15.09 -29.88 -18.81
CA CYS A 33 -13.72 -30.23 -18.41
C CYS A 33 -13.18 -29.06 -17.57
N LEU A 34 -12.97 -29.29 -16.26
CA LEU A 34 -12.39 -28.29 -15.35
C LEU A 34 -10.93 -28.65 -15.10
N ARG A 35 -10.02 -27.68 -15.29
CA ARG A 35 -8.60 -27.84 -15.02
C ARG A 35 -8.22 -26.95 -13.84
N GLY A 36 -7.80 -27.55 -12.74
CA GLY A 36 -7.08 -26.90 -11.64
C GLY A 36 -5.78 -27.67 -11.37
N PRO A 37 -4.63 -27.01 -11.13
CA PRO A 37 -3.44 -27.74 -10.71
C PRO A 37 -3.69 -28.34 -9.31
N PRO A 38 -3.47 -29.66 -9.06
CA PRO A 38 -2.81 -30.68 -9.88
C PRO A 38 -3.72 -31.82 -10.42
N PHE A 39 -5.06 -31.68 -10.53
CA PHE A 39 -5.95 -32.78 -10.96
C PHE A 39 -7.02 -32.39 -12.00
N LEU A 40 -7.35 -33.34 -12.89
CA LEU A 40 -8.42 -33.23 -13.88
C LEU A 40 -9.70 -33.91 -13.35
N TYR A 41 -10.83 -33.21 -13.35
CA TYR A 41 -12.13 -33.75 -12.95
C TYR A 41 -13.07 -33.84 -14.14
N LEU A 42 -13.80 -34.96 -14.24
CA LEU A 42 -14.82 -35.19 -15.26
C LEU A 42 -16.20 -35.17 -14.61
N LEU A 43 -17.04 -34.21 -14.99
CA LEU A 43 -18.44 -34.12 -14.58
C LEU A 43 -19.34 -34.65 -15.70
N ILE A 44 -20.07 -35.73 -15.42
CA ILE A 44 -21.05 -36.31 -16.34
C ILE A 44 -22.43 -36.12 -15.71
N GLY A 45 -23.29 -35.32 -16.36
CA GLY A 45 -24.68 -35.16 -15.97
C GLY A 45 -25.60 -36.07 -16.77
N ILE A 46 -26.28 -37.00 -16.11
CA ILE A 46 -27.49 -37.64 -16.63
C ILE A 46 -28.59 -37.43 -15.59
N SER A 47 -29.79 -37.08 -16.05
CA SER A 47 -30.98 -36.75 -15.26
C SER A 47 -31.12 -37.60 -13.98
N GLY A 48 -30.87 -36.99 -12.81
CA GLY A 48 -31.10 -37.59 -11.49
C GLY A 48 -30.03 -37.36 -10.42
N GLY A 49 -28.84 -36.84 -10.73
CA GLY A 49 -27.82 -36.47 -9.74
C GLY A 49 -26.41 -36.38 -10.30
N PHE A 50 -25.52 -35.64 -9.64
CA PHE A 50 -24.12 -35.46 -10.04
C PHE A 50 -23.22 -36.46 -9.31
N THR A 51 -22.29 -37.10 -10.03
CA THR A 51 -21.22 -37.93 -9.42
C THR A 51 -19.86 -37.42 -9.89
N MET A 52 -18.97 -37.08 -8.95
CA MET A 52 -17.57 -36.76 -9.22
C MET A 52 -16.72 -38.03 -9.17
N LYS A 53 -15.93 -38.28 -10.22
CA LYS A 53 -14.91 -39.34 -10.22
C LYS A 53 -13.52 -38.75 -10.45
N ARG A 54 -12.58 -39.12 -9.58
CA ARG A 54 -11.15 -38.79 -9.68
C ARG A 54 -10.47 -39.80 -10.62
N VAL A 55 -9.84 -39.33 -11.68
CA VAL A 55 -9.08 -40.21 -12.61
C VAL A 55 -7.59 -39.98 -12.37
N ARG A 56 -6.84 -41.04 -12.06
CA ARG A 56 -5.38 -41.00 -11.90
C ARG A 56 -4.72 -41.69 -13.10
N GLY A 57 -3.77 -40.98 -13.73
CA GLY A 57 -2.78 -41.51 -14.65
C GLY A 57 -3.28 -41.76 -16.08
N LEU A 58 -2.90 -40.91 -17.04
CA LEU A 58 -2.83 -41.29 -18.45
C LEU A 58 -1.89 -40.36 -19.24
N SER A 59 -0.86 -40.97 -19.82
CA SER A 59 0.11 -40.38 -20.73
C SER A 59 -0.45 -40.20 -22.15
N LYS A 60 0.14 -39.27 -22.90
CA LYS A 60 -0.24 -38.67 -24.20
C LYS A 60 -0.54 -39.57 -25.42
N LEU A 61 -0.85 -40.86 -25.29
CA LEU A 61 -0.89 -41.78 -26.43
C LEU A 61 -2.12 -42.68 -26.51
N LEU A 62 -3.35 -42.15 -26.50
CA LEU A 62 -4.52 -42.93 -26.98
C LEU A 62 -5.72 -42.01 -27.32
N CYS A 63 -5.58 -41.21 -28.39
CA CYS A 63 -6.67 -40.35 -28.89
C CYS A 63 -7.00 -40.63 -30.37
N ARG A 64 -6.80 -41.87 -30.84
CA ARG A 64 -6.99 -42.23 -32.27
C ARG A 64 -7.91 -43.41 -32.56
N LEU A 65 -8.58 -44.01 -31.58
CA LEU A 65 -9.39 -45.19 -31.86
C LEU A 65 -10.74 -45.16 -31.13
N LEU A 66 -11.79 -45.10 -31.97
CA LEU A 66 -13.11 -45.75 -31.86
C LEU A 66 -14.36 -44.87 -31.60
N ALA A 67 -15.24 -44.94 -32.59
CA ALA A 67 -16.71 -44.97 -32.53
C ALA A 67 -17.16 -46.17 -33.41
N PRO A 68 -18.45 -46.58 -33.49
CA PRO A 68 -19.51 -46.74 -32.47
C PRO A 68 -20.26 -48.11 -32.58
N VAL A 69 -20.90 -48.66 -31.53
CA VAL A 69 -22.08 -49.58 -31.64
C VAL A 69 -22.94 -49.53 -30.35
N ALA A 70 -24.25 -49.71 -30.54
CA ALA A 70 -25.41 -49.53 -29.67
C ALA A 70 -25.81 -50.72 -28.76
N VAL A 71 -26.46 -50.37 -27.63
CA VAL A 71 -27.69 -50.90 -26.98
C VAL A 71 -27.95 -52.43 -26.89
N ALA A 72 -28.12 -52.94 -25.65
CA ALA A 72 -29.22 -53.84 -25.26
C ALA A 72 -29.38 -53.98 -23.72
N SER A 73 -30.64 -54.04 -23.29
CA SER A 73 -31.21 -54.07 -21.93
C SER A 73 -31.03 -55.40 -21.16
N VAL A 74 -31.32 -55.41 -19.84
CA VAL A 74 -32.36 -56.24 -19.15
C VAL A 74 -32.11 -56.39 -17.62
N ALA A 75 -33.18 -56.03 -16.87
CA ALA A 75 -33.77 -56.50 -15.60
C ALA A 75 -33.01 -57.26 -14.48
N LEU A 76 -33.13 -56.70 -13.26
CA LEU A 76 -33.66 -57.19 -11.96
C LEU A 76 -33.60 -58.68 -11.50
N SER A 77 -33.46 -58.80 -10.17
CA SER A 77 -33.79 -59.90 -9.21
C SER A 77 -32.76 -61.04 -9.07
N GLY A 78 -32.51 -61.68 -7.91
CA GLY A 78 -33.05 -61.65 -6.54
C GLY A 78 -32.10 -62.44 -5.60
N THR A 79 -31.94 -62.04 -4.33
CA THR A 79 -32.44 -62.71 -3.09
C THR A 79 -31.78 -64.04 -2.66
N VAL A 80 -31.44 -64.13 -1.34
CA VAL A 80 -31.70 -65.26 -0.37
C VAL A 80 -30.51 -65.76 0.48
N LEU A 81 -30.57 -65.37 1.77
CA LEU A 81 -30.52 -66.11 3.07
C LEU A 81 -29.29 -66.78 3.73
N HIS A 82 -29.33 -66.60 5.07
CA HIS A 82 -28.85 -67.40 6.22
C HIS A 82 -27.34 -67.45 6.51
N GLY A 83 -26.83 -67.35 7.75
CA GLY A 83 -27.44 -67.26 9.09
C GLY A 83 -26.39 -67.61 10.17
N GLN A 84 -26.70 -67.28 11.43
CA GLN A 84 -26.13 -67.79 12.70
C GLN A 84 -24.87 -67.11 13.32
N ASP A 85 -25.15 -66.17 14.23
CA ASP A 85 -24.80 -66.11 15.69
C ASP A 85 -24.11 -67.33 16.36
N PRO A 86 -23.62 -67.26 17.63
CA PRO A 86 -23.33 -66.11 18.53
C PRO A 86 -22.10 -66.28 19.50
N ASN A 87 -21.87 -65.27 20.35
CA ASN A 87 -21.71 -65.34 21.83
C ASN A 87 -20.34 -65.27 22.57
N VAL A 88 -20.45 -64.61 23.76
CA VAL A 88 -19.65 -64.65 25.02
C VAL A 88 -18.50 -63.60 25.15
N SER A 89 -18.66 -62.47 25.88
CA SER A 89 -18.59 -62.19 27.36
C SER A 89 -17.20 -62.44 27.98
N ASP A 90 -16.64 -61.78 29.00
CA ASP A 90 -16.99 -60.71 29.95
C ASP A 90 -15.71 -60.34 30.76
N THR A 91 -15.67 -59.17 31.41
CA THR A 91 -14.98 -58.82 32.70
C THR A 91 -13.43 -58.77 32.90
N ALA A 92 -12.93 -57.53 33.12
CA ALA A 92 -12.33 -56.92 34.33
C ALA A 92 -11.07 -57.44 35.10
N THR A 93 -10.19 -56.46 35.41
CA THR A 93 -9.33 -56.19 36.61
C THR A 93 -7.93 -56.83 36.83
N ALA A 94 -6.88 -55.98 36.82
CA ALA A 94 -6.02 -55.57 37.96
C ALA A 94 -4.47 -55.56 37.76
N ALA A 95 -3.87 -54.42 38.17
CA ALA A 95 -2.55 -54.19 38.79
C ALA A 95 -1.22 -54.12 37.96
N LEU A 96 -0.59 -52.94 38.08
CA LEU A 96 0.79 -52.50 37.73
C LEU A 96 1.81 -52.91 38.85
N PRO A 97 3.17 -52.94 38.66
CA PRO A 97 4.00 -51.74 38.41
C PRO A 97 5.31 -51.85 37.58
N ASP A 98 5.69 -50.67 37.06
CA ASP A 98 7.00 -50.03 36.87
C ASP A 98 8.13 -50.66 36.01
N ALA A 99 8.29 -50.04 34.83
CA ALA A 99 9.43 -49.17 34.46
C ALA A 99 10.24 -49.57 33.21
N ALA A 100 10.33 -48.57 32.32
CA ALA A 100 11.32 -48.32 31.27
C ALA A 100 11.22 -49.16 29.98
N VAL A 101 10.61 -48.60 28.93
CA VAL A 101 11.29 -48.12 27.70
C VAL A 101 10.42 -47.03 27.04
N ALA A 102 11.08 -45.97 26.60
CA ALA A 102 10.56 -44.69 26.15
C ALA A 102 9.69 -44.72 24.86
N GLU A 103 8.57 -44.02 24.98
CA GLU A 103 7.85 -43.18 24.02
C GLU A 103 8.46 -42.97 22.62
N LEU A 104 7.73 -43.47 21.62
CA LEU A 104 7.72 -42.96 20.24
C LEU A 104 6.29 -43.12 19.71
N LEU A 105 5.36 -42.42 20.36
CA LEU A 105 4.01 -42.19 19.85
C LEU A 105 3.73 -40.70 19.99
N ALA A 106 3.34 -40.10 18.87
CA ALA A 106 2.85 -38.73 18.82
C ALA A 106 1.80 -38.51 19.92
N PRO A 107 1.83 -37.39 20.66
CA PRO A 107 0.75 -37.06 21.56
C PRO A 107 -0.54 -36.93 20.73
N GLU A 108 -1.61 -37.58 21.18
CA GLU A 108 -2.97 -37.24 20.77
C GLU A 108 -3.14 -35.73 20.94
N VAL A 109 -3.14 -35.02 19.81
CA VAL A 109 -3.58 -33.64 19.74
C VAL A 109 -5.08 -33.68 20.03
N VAL A 110 -5.44 -33.36 21.27
CA VAL A 110 -6.75 -32.79 21.54
C VAL A 110 -6.88 -31.60 20.61
N ALA A 111 -7.73 -31.72 19.60
CA ALA A 111 -8.03 -30.63 18.67
C ALA A 111 -8.72 -29.51 19.46
N GLU A 112 -7.93 -28.59 20.00
CA GLU A 112 -8.42 -27.23 20.22
C GLU A 112 -8.76 -26.64 18.85
N PRO A 113 -9.91 -25.96 18.71
CA PRO A 113 -10.32 -25.45 17.43
C PRO A 113 -9.33 -24.38 16.97
N LEU A 114 -8.59 -24.72 15.91
CA LEU A 114 -7.84 -23.78 15.07
C LEU A 114 -8.70 -22.53 14.85
N GLY A 115 -8.19 -21.38 15.28
CA GLY A 115 -8.80 -20.07 15.03
C GLY A 115 -8.89 -19.82 13.53
N LEU A 116 -10.04 -20.14 12.96
CA LEU A 116 -10.36 -19.98 11.56
C LEU A 116 -10.45 -18.49 11.21
N VAL A 117 -9.66 -18.09 10.21
CA VAL A 117 -9.72 -16.81 9.49
C VAL A 117 -11.12 -16.64 8.87
N ASP A 118 -11.65 -15.43 8.99
CA ASP A 118 -12.99 -15.03 8.58
C ASP A 118 -12.94 -14.27 7.22
N PRO A 119 -13.72 -14.67 6.20
CA PRO A 119 -13.80 -14.02 4.88
C PRO A 119 -14.40 -12.58 4.83
N THR A 120 -14.44 -11.81 5.92
CA THR A 120 -15.14 -10.50 6.00
C THR A 120 -14.27 -9.31 6.42
N GLU A 121 -12.95 -9.44 6.36
CA GLU A 121 -12.03 -8.35 6.68
C GLU A 121 -12.23 -7.16 5.72
N GLY A 122 -12.57 -5.97 6.28
CA GLY A 122 -12.86 -4.75 5.51
C GLY A 122 -14.26 -4.15 5.68
N MET A 123 -15.20 -4.81 6.37
CA MET A 123 -16.57 -4.27 6.47
C MET A 123 -16.76 -3.26 7.61
N SER A 124 -17.48 -2.18 7.27
CA SER A 124 -18.17 -1.30 8.22
C SER A 124 -19.24 -2.09 9.00
N SER A 125 -19.72 -1.56 10.13
CA SER A 125 -20.84 -2.17 10.86
C SER A 125 -21.94 -2.55 9.87
N ALA A 126 -22.36 -3.82 9.86
CA ALA A 126 -23.35 -4.31 8.89
C ALA A 126 -24.73 -3.63 9.05
N VAL A 127 -24.92 -2.91 10.16
CA VAL A 127 -26.05 -2.04 10.43
C VAL A 127 -25.80 -0.66 9.82
N LEU A 128 -26.64 -0.27 8.87
CA LEU A 128 -26.68 1.10 8.39
C LEU A 128 -27.43 1.96 9.43
N ASP A 129 -26.91 3.16 9.70
CA ASP A 129 -27.49 4.12 10.65
C ASP A 129 -27.66 3.56 12.09
N GLY A 130 -26.57 3.05 12.65
CA GLY A 130 -26.51 2.57 14.05
C GLY A 130 -26.65 3.65 15.12
N TRP A 131 -26.54 4.91 14.71
CA TRP A 131 -26.64 6.11 15.56
C TRP A 131 -28.01 6.78 15.46
N PHE A 132 -28.90 6.25 14.61
CA PHE A 132 -30.23 6.79 14.33
C PHE A 132 -30.22 8.26 13.91
N ALA A 133 -29.22 8.67 13.14
CA ALA A 133 -29.02 10.02 12.66
C ALA A 133 -30.12 10.41 11.66
N ALA A 134 -31.19 11.04 12.15
CA ALA A 134 -32.30 11.48 11.34
C ALA A 134 -32.22 12.99 11.05
N SER A 135 -31.36 13.39 10.11
CA SER A 135 -31.11 14.79 9.75
C SER A 135 -32.36 15.60 9.36
N GLU A 136 -33.37 14.91 8.84
CA GLU A 136 -34.65 15.49 8.40
C GLU A 136 -35.62 15.81 9.55
N LEU A 137 -35.37 15.32 10.76
CA LEU A 137 -36.22 15.56 11.93
C LEU A 137 -35.53 16.56 12.86
N ARG A 138 -36.27 17.61 13.25
CA ARG A 138 -35.73 18.72 14.06
C ARG A 138 -36.42 18.90 15.41
N LEU A 139 -37.48 18.14 15.67
CA LEU A 139 -38.19 18.22 16.95
C LEU A 139 -37.46 17.39 18.01
N PRO A 140 -37.36 17.87 19.26
CA PRO A 140 -36.71 17.13 20.34
C PRO A 140 -37.27 15.73 20.58
N GLU A 141 -38.54 15.53 20.22
CA GLU A 141 -39.21 14.23 20.26
C GLU A 141 -40.16 14.12 19.05
N THR A 142 -40.11 12.99 18.36
CA THR A 142 -41.00 12.69 17.24
C THR A 142 -41.51 11.26 17.34
N ILE A 143 -42.83 11.07 17.47
CA ILE A 143 -43.45 9.74 17.40
C ILE A 143 -43.64 9.32 15.94
N LEU A 144 -43.01 8.22 15.57
CA LEU A 144 -43.12 7.57 14.26
C LEU A 144 -44.14 6.42 14.36
N ARG A 145 -45.00 6.30 13.34
CA ARG A 145 -46.08 5.29 13.29
C ARG A 145 -45.87 4.36 12.10
N ALA A 146 -46.04 3.06 12.30
CA ALA A 146 -45.90 2.05 11.24
C ALA A 146 -47.03 2.12 10.20
N PRO A 147 -46.78 1.75 8.92
CA PRO A 147 -45.48 1.41 8.35
C PRO A 147 -44.71 2.67 7.94
N ARG A 148 -43.43 2.79 8.35
CA ARG A 148 -42.61 3.96 8.01
C ARG A 148 -41.12 3.61 7.96
N LYS A 149 -40.38 4.26 7.06
CA LYS A 149 -38.91 4.25 7.11
C LYS A 149 -38.38 5.50 7.79
N PHE A 150 -37.30 5.36 8.52
CA PHE A 150 -36.50 6.47 9.05
C PHE A 150 -35.03 6.07 9.04
N GLY A 151 -34.18 6.90 8.44
CA GLY A 151 -32.83 6.47 8.10
C GLY A 151 -32.85 5.15 7.31
N ALA A 152 -32.02 4.20 7.71
CA ALA A 152 -31.99 2.86 7.14
C ALA A 152 -32.98 1.86 7.77
N TRP A 153 -33.70 2.28 8.80
CA TRP A 153 -34.59 1.41 9.57
C TRP A 153 -36.02 1.44 9.03
N THR A 154 -36.69 0.29 9.08
CA THR A 154 -38.11 0.15 8.76
C THR A 154 -38.88 -0.17 10.03
N LEU A 155 -39.80 0.72 10.38
CA LEU A 155 -40.81 0.52 11.40
C LEU A 155 -41.98 -0.27 10.77
N ASP A 156 -42.14 -1.54 11.16
CA ASP A 156 -43.17 -2.42 10.59
C ASP A 156 -44.43 -2.54 11.45
N MET A 157 -44.31 -2.32 12.76
CA MET A 157 -45.45 -2.36 13.68
C MET A 157 -45.37 -1.28 14.75
N GLY A 158 -46.54 -0.85 15.21
CA GLY A 158 -46.67 0.02 16.38
C GLY A 158 -46.11 1.41 16.19
N GLU A 159 -45.53 1.95 17.27
CA GLU A 159 -45.06 3.32 17.36
C GLU A 159 -43.69 3.35 18.01
N VAL A 160 -42.83 4.25 17.54
CA VAL A 160 -41.47 4.43 18.02
C VAL A 160 -41.23 5.92 18.23
N GLY A 161 -40.82 6.31 19.43
CA GLY A 161 -40.38 7.66 19.76
C GLY A 161 -38.93 7.86 19.40
N LEU A 162 -38.65 8.80 18.50
CA LEU A 162 -37.29 9.26 18.21
C LEU A 162 -36.99 10.51 19.03
N HIS A 163 -35.99 10.42 19.91
CA HIS A 163 -35.58 11.47 20.83
C HIS A 163 -34.26 12.12 20.37
N ILE A 164 -34.33 13.40 20.02
CA ILE A 164 -33.22 14.22 19.55
C ILE A 164 -32.80 15.15 20.70
N GLY A 165 -31.79 14.74 21.47
CA GLY A 165 -31.30 15.50 22.64
C GLY A 165 -32.26 15.57 23.84
N SER A 166 -33.48 15.03 23.74
CA SER A 166 -34.48 15.03 24.83
C SER A 166 -34.31 13.90 25.84
N LEU A 167 -33.49 12.89 25.51
CA LEU A 167 -32.98 11.86 26.40
C LEU A 167 -31.46 11.81 26.22
N ALA A 168 -30.71 11.68 27.31
CA ALA A 168 -29.26 11.58 27.24
C ALA A 168 -28.83 10.29 26.54
N SER A 169 -28.09 10.42 25.45
CA SER A 169 -27.32 9.35 24.82
C SER A 169 -25.95 9.23 25.49
N HIS A 170 -25.37 8.02 25.49
CA HIS A 170 -24.01 7.78 25.99
C HIS A 170 -22.90 8.29 25.06
N ALA A 171 -23.29 8.86 23.91
CA ALA A 171 -22.40 9.49 22.96
C ALA A 171 -22.82 10.93 22.73
N GLU A 172 -21.82 11.80 22.53
CA GLU A 172 -22.00 13.20 22.15
C GLU A 172 -22.71 13.37 20.79
N VAL A 173 -22.88 12.28 20.03
CA VAL A 173 -23.52 12.23 18.71
C VAL A 173 -24.48 11.03 18.61
N GLY A 174 -25.71 11.25 18.13
CA GLY A 174 -26.71 10.21 17.85
C GLY A 174 -28.06 10.43 18.55
N ASN A 175 -29.12 9.78 18.06
CA ASN A 175 -30.47 9.88 18.64
C ASN A 175 -30.80 8.65 19.49
N VAL A 176 -31.73 8.82 20.44
CA VAL A 176 -32.27 7.71 21.24
C VAL A 176 -33.60 7.26 20.63
N VAL A 177 -33.78 5.95 20.52
CA VAL A 177 -35.02 5.35 20.05
C VAL A 177 -35.77 4.71 21.21
N ASP A 178 -36.89 5.27 21.60
CA ASP A 178 -37.89 4.63 22.47
C ASP A 178 -38.80 3.76 21.59
N LEU A 179 -38.84 2.45 21.86
CA LEU A 179 -39.61 1.52 21.06
C LEU A 179 -41.12 1.52 21.37
N ASN A 180 -41.64 2.56 22.05
CA ASN A 180 -43.07 2.84 22.21
C ASN A 180 -43.40 4.30 21.86
N GLY A 181 -44.69 4.54 21.56
CA GLY A 181 -45.28 5.89 21.42
C GLY A 181 -46.78 5.95 21.77
N GLY A 182 -47.27 4.93 22.46
CA GLY A 182 -48.70 4.65 22.70
C GLY A 182 -49.09 3.21 22.32
N ARG A 183 -48.33 2.59 21.43
CA ARG A 183 -48.36 1.16 21.11
C ARG A 183 -46.93 0.64 21.02
N ALA A 184 -46.70 -0.61 21.46
CA ALA A 184 -45.39 -1.24 21.36
C ALA A 184 -44.95 -1.34 19.89
N GLY A 185 -43.78 -0.78 19.62
CA GLY A 185 -43.17 -0.67 18.30
C GLY A 185 -42.21 -1.80 17.97
N SER A 186 -41.98 -1.98 16.68
CA SER A 186 -40.99 -2.91 16.13
C SER A 186 -40.31 -2.27 14.92
N MET A 187 -38.99 -2.25 14.95
CA MET A 187 -38.17 -1.75 13.86
C MET A 187 -37.17 -2.81 13.41
N TYR A 188 -36.89 -2.85 12.11
CA TYR A 188 -35.97 -3.82 11.55
C TYR A 188 -35.15 -3.23 10.41
N GLN A 189 -34.03 -3.90 10.14
CA GLN A 189 -33.19 -3.71 8.99
C GLN A 189 -32.72 -5.08 8.49
N THR A 190 -32.41 -5.14 7.21
CA THR A 190 -31.78 -6.33 6.60
C THR A 190 -30.27 -6.13 6.59
N LEU A 191 -29.54 -7.13 7.07
CA LEU A 191 -28.08 -7.19 7.07
C LEU A 191 -27.60 -8.11 5.95
N ASN A 192 -26.55 -7.68 5.25
CA ASN A 192 -25.79 -8.53 4.34
C ASN A 192 -24.54 -9.02 5.09
N LEU A 193 -24.49 -10.32 5.36
CA LEU A 193 -23.47 -10.97 6.20
C LEU A 193 -22.90 -12.18 5.47
N ILE A 194 -21.76 -12.70 5.92
CA ILE A 194 -21.19 -13.94 5.36
C ILE A 194 -21.65 -15.14 6.18
N PRO A 195 -22.31 -16.16 5.56
CA PRO A 195 -22.71 -17.37 6.26
C PRO A 195 -21.54 -18.09 6.93
N GLY A 196 -21.73 -18.56 8.16
CA GLY A 196 -20.70 -19.33 8.90
C GLY A 196 -19.69 -18.49 9.69
N VAL A 197 -19.73 -17.17 9.55
CA VAL A 197 -18.82 -16.23 10.24
C VAL A 197 -19.41 -15.76 11.58
N PRO A 198 -18.64 -15.72 12.68
CA PRO A 198 -19.14 -15.19 13.95
C PRO A 198 -19.22 -13.67 13.96
N TYR A 199 -20.43 -13.14 14.14
CA TYR A 199 -20.70 -11.72 14.34
C TYR A 199 -21.13 -11.43 15.77
N ARG A 200 -20.81 -10.22 16.22
CA ARG A 200 -21.20 -9.62 17.50
C ARG A 200 -22.09 -8.41 17.27
N ILE A 201 -23.31 -8.46 17.77
CA ILE A 201 -24.20 -7.29 17.86
C ILE A 201 -23.93 -6.61 19.20
N ARG A 202 -23.63 -5.31 19.16
CA ARG A 202 -23.49 -4.46 20.34
C ARG A 202 -24.50 -3.32 20.26
N PHE A 203 -25.20 -3.05 21.36
CA PHE A 203 -26.08 -1.90 21.50
C PHE A 203 -26.23 -1.51 22.96
N LEU A 204 -26.56 -0.24 23.22
CA LEU A 204 -26.95 0.21 24.55
C LEU A 204 -28.46 0.11 24.72
N MET A 205 -28.88 -0.40 25.87
CA MET A 205 -30.28 -0.52 26.26
C MET A 205 -30.55 0.28 27.54
N SER A 206 -31.68 0.97 27.56
CA SER A 206 -32.28 1.50 28.77
C SER A 206 -33.82 1.39 28.70
N GLY A 207 -34.53 2.06 29.60
CA GLY A 207 -35.96 2.28 29.56
C GLY A 207 -36.31 3.76 29.67
N ASN A 208 -37.40 4.14 29.04
CA ASN A 208 -38.07 5.40 29.34
C ASN A 208 -39.13 5.15 30.43
N TRP A 209 -38.93 5.76 31.60
CA TRP A 209 -39.79 5.58 32.79
C TRP A 209 -40.58 6.84 33.19
N ARG A 210 -40.74 7.82 32.28
CA ARG A 210 -41.41 9.09 32.58
C ARG A 210 -42.83 8.90 33.12
N THR A 211 -43.62 8.05 32.49
CA THR A 211 -45.06 7.88 32.82
C THR A 211 -45.34 6.68 33.73
N ASN A 212 -44.52 5.63 33.67
CA ASN A 212 -44.78 4.35 34.35
C ASN A 212 -43.52 3.81 35.03
N PRO A 213 -43.11 4.39 36.18
CA PRO A 213 -41.82 4.11 36.81
C PRO A 213 -41.72 2.75 37.51
N LEU A 214 -42.86 2.13 37.85
CA LEU A 214 -42.90 0.84 38.57
C LEU A 214 -42.88 -0.39 37.65
N LYS A 215 -43.04 -0.19 36.33
CA LYS A 215 -43.05 -1.29 35.36
C LYS A 215 -41.66 -1.45 34.75
N SER A 216 -41.22 -2.68 34.57
CA SER A 216 -39.99 -2.98 33.83
C SER A 216 -40.11 -2.62 32.35
N ARG A 217 -38.97 -2.52 31.66
CA ARG A 217 -38.91 -2.40 30.20
C ARG A 217 -38.27 -3.66 29.63
N THR A 218 -38.95 -4.26 28.66
CA THR A 218 -38.55 -5.51 28.04
C THR A 218 -38.39 -5.31 26.56
N LEU A 219 -37.18 -5.56 26.08
CA LEU A 219 -36.78 -5.51 24.68
C LEU A 219 -36.60 -6.93 24.17
N SER A 220 -37.14 -7.23 23.00
CA SER A 220 -36.71 -8.39 22.23
C SER A 220 -35.88 -7.98 21.02
N VAL A 221 -34.84 -8.78 20.76
CA VAL A 221 -33.97 -8.63 19.60
C VAL A 221 -34.03 -9.92 18.81
N LEU A 222 -34.44 -9.84 17.55
CA LEU A 222 -34.45 -10.97 16.63
C LEU A 222 -33.33 -10.79 15.61
N VAL A 223 -32.45 -11.78 15.51
CA VAL A 223 -31.44 -11.87 14.44
C VAL A 223 -31.65 -13.17 13.68
N GLY A 224 -32.13 -13.06 12.44
CA GLY A 224 -32.58 -14.20 11.65
C GLY A 224 -33.76 -14.92 12.32
N LEU A 225 -33.51 -16.12 12.83
CA LEU A 225 -34.52 -16.92 13.57
C LEU A 225 -34.29 -16.94 15.09
N GLN A 226 -33.20 -16.34 15.58
CA GLN A 226 -32.85 -16.35 16.99
C GLN A 226 -33.43 -15.13 17.69
N LYS A 227 -34.19 -15.36 18.77
CA LYS A 227 -34.79 -14.30 19.59
C LYS A 227 -34.09 -14.21 20.94
N PHE A 228 -33.63 -13.02 21.27
CA PHE A 228 -33.07 -12.65 22.57
C PHE A 228 -34.06 -11.72 23.27
N THR A 229 -34.08 -11.74 24.60
CA THR A 229 -34.99 -10.91 25.40
C THR A 229 -34.25 -10.36 26.60
N PHE A 230 -34.37 -9.06 26.81
CA PHE A 230 -33.72 -8.32 27.88
C PHE A 230 -34.77 -7.57 28.66
N THR A 231 -34.71 -7.63 29.98
CA THR A 231 -35.63 -6.91 30.87
C THR A 231 -34.84 -6.07 31.85
N MET A 232 -35.26 -4.82 32.03
CA MET A 232 -34.62 -3.87 32.94
C MET A 232 -35.66 -3.25 33.86
N ASN A 233 -35.29 -3.07 35.13
CA ASN A 233 -36.06 -2.29 36.10
C ASN A 233 -35.53 -0.86 36.14
N LYS A 234 -36.35 0.09 36.60
CA LYS A 234 -35.93 1.48 36.73
C LYS A 234 -34.76 1.60 37.72
N PRO A 235 -33.61 2.17 37.33
CA PRO A 235 -32.54 2.52 38.25
C PRO A 235 -32.99 3.53 39.33
N ALA A 236 -32.38 3.47 40.51
CA ALA A 236 -32.79 4.33 41.64
C ALA A 236 -32.59 5.82 41.35
N ASP A 237 -31.54 6.16 40.60
CA ASP A 237 -31.12 7.50 40.21
C ASP A 237 -31.57 7.89 38.79
N TRP A 238 -32.46 7.11 38.18
CA TRP A 238 -32.89 7.34 36.81
C TRP A 238 -33.51 8.72 36.60
N ALA A 239 -33.05 9.41 35.57
CA ALA A 239 -33.61 10.66 35.05
C ALA A 239 -33.42 10.75 33.53
N ALA A 240 -34.09 11.69 32.87
CA ALA A 240 -33.98 11.83 31.40
C ALA A 240 -32.56 12.16 30.92
N ASP A 241 -31.77 12.83 31.76
CA ASP A 241 -30.34 13.13 31.57
C ASP A 241 -29.41 12.03 32.11
N ARG A 242 -29.96 11.03 32.82
CA ARG A 242 -29.25 9.89 33.42
C ARG A 242 -30.08 8.63 33.23
N MET A 243 -30.06 8.12 32.00
CA MET A 243 -30.89 6.99 31.59
C MET A 243 -30.44 5.66 32.22
N GLY A 244 -29.25 5.56 32.81
CA GLY A 244 -28.74 4.28 33.35
C GLY A 244 -28.58 3.22 32.26
N TRP A 245 -27.85 3.57 31.19
CA TRP A 245 -27.60 2.70 30.05
C TRP A 245 -26.85 1.43 30.46
N GLU A 246 -27.30 0.29 29.96
CA GLU A 246 -26.57 -0.97 30.06
C GLU A 246 -26.21 -1.49 28.67
N GLU A 247 -24.97 -1.94 28.52
CA GLU A 247 -24.52 -2.56 27.28
C GLU A 247 -25.11 -3.97 27.12
N ARG A 248 -25.48 -4.29 25.88
CA ARG A 248 -25.95 -5.62 25.48
C ARG A 248 -25.13 -6.14 24.33
N ILE A 249 -24.76 -7.41 24.44
CA ILE A 249 -23.94 -8.14 23.48
C ILE A 249 -24.70 -9.40 23.06
N ILE A 250 -24.76 -9.65 21.76
CA ILE A 250 -25.30 -10.87 21.17
C ILE A 250 -24.29 -11.41 20.17
N ASP A 251 -23.77 -12.60 20.42
CA ASP A 251 -22.92 -13.31 19.45
C ASP A 251 -23.80 -14.27 18.62
N PHE A 252 -23.64 -14.25 17.29
CA PHE A 252 -24.38 -15.12 16.39
C PHE A 252 -23.58 -15.50 15.15
N VAL A 253 -23.92 -16.64 14.55
CA VAL A 253 -23.35 -17.12 13.28
C VAL A 253 -24.49 -17.21 12.26
N PRO A 254 -24.53 -16.35 11.22
CA PRO A 254 -25.59 -16.35 10.25
C PRO A 254 -25.53 -17.62 9.40
N GLN A 255 -26.69 -18.20 9.13
CA GLN A 255 -26.82 -19.39 8.26
C GLN A 255 -27.10 -19.02 6.80
N LYS A 256 -27.33 -17.73 6.52
CA LYS A 256 -27.69 -17.17 5.22
C LYS A 256 -27.03 -15.80 5.07
N ALA A 257 -26.79 -15.41 3.82
CA ALA A 257 -26.11 -14.15 3.53
C ALA A 257 -26.97 -12.90 3.83
N ILE A 258 -28.30 -13.09 3.87
CA ILE A 258 -29.25 -12.03 4.18
C ILE A 258 -29.95 -12.38 5.48
N VAL A 259 -29.78 -11.55 6.49
CA VAL A 259 -30.32 -11.77 7.85
C VAL A 259 -31.07 -10.53 8.31
N GLY A 260 -32.30 -10.71 8.80
CA GLY A 260 -33.04 -9.61 9.43
C GLY A 260 -32.55 -9.37 10.86
N LEU A 261 -32.26 -8.12 11.20
CA LEU A 261 -32.09 -7.65 12.58
C LEU A 261 -33.30 -6.80 12.96
N ARG A 262 -34.01 -7.20 14.01
CA ARG A 262 -35.22 -6.53 14.50
C ARG A 262 -35.11 -6.26 16.00
N PHE A 263 -35.52 -5.06 16.39
CA PHE A 263 -35.75 -4.66 17.78
C PHE A 263 -37.25 -4.46 18.00
N SER A 264 -37.81 -5.04 19.05
CA SER A 264 -39.24 -4.93 19.36
C SER A 264 -39.46 -4.72 20.85
N SER A 265 -40.40 -3.84 21.18
CA SER A 265 -40.88 -3.69 22.55
C SER A 265 -41.83 -4.82 22.92
N GLU A 266 -41.60 -5.43 24.07
CA GLU A 266 -42.50 -6.43 24.68
C GLU A 266 -43.39 -5.78 25.76
N ASN A 267 -43.55 -4.45 25.73
CA ASN A 267 -44.37 -3.69 26.67
C ASN A 267 -45.63 -3.12 26.02
N PRO A 268 -46.64 -3.95 25.70
CA PRO A 268 -47.90 -3.46 25.13
C PRO A 268 -48.66 -2.57 26.13
N GLY A 269 -49.28 -1.51 25.62
CA GLY A 269 -50.13 -0.61 26.42
C GLY A 269 -49.39 0.40 27.30
N LEU A 270 -48.06 0.43 27.27
CA LEU A 270 -47.27 1.51 27.88
C LEU A 270 -46.95 2.59 26.82
N PRO A 271 -47.05 3.88 27.14
CA PRO A 271 -46.65 4.94 26.21
C PRO A 271 -45.12 5.06 26.10
N ASP A 272 -44.38 4.79 27.18
CA ASP A 272 -42.92 4.79 27.22
C ASP A 272 -42.37 3.35 27.27
N GLY A 273 -41.35 3.05 26.46
CA GLY A 273 -40.86 1.70 26.18
C GLY A 273 -39.38 1.48 26.54
N PRO A 274 -38.81 0.33 26.12
CA PRO A 274 -37.36 0.15 26.13
C PRO A 274 -36.74 1.13 25.14
N ALA A 275 -35.65 1.77 25.57
CA ALA A 275 -34.89 2.72 24.78
C ALA A 275 -33.58 2.08 24.29
N ILE A 276 -33.17 2.35 23.06
CA ILE A 276 -31.91 1.86 22.48
C ILE A 276 -31.11 2.96 21.78
N CYS A 277 -29.78 2.80 21.75
CA CYS A 277 -28.85 3.62 20.96
C CYS A 277 -27.57 2.83 20.63
N GLN A 278 -26.72 3.38 19.76
CA GLN A 278 -25.40 2.85 19.38
C GLN A 278 -25.41 1.39 18.89
N VAL A 279 -26.29 1.07 17.94
CA VAL A 279 -26.37 -0.29 17.40
C VAL A 279 -25.22 -0.52 16.42
N SER A 280 -24.43 -1.57 16.65
CA SER A 280 -23.38 -2.03 15.75
C SER A 280 -23.43 -3.55 15.57
N VAL A 281 -23.09 -4.01 14.37
CA VAL A 281 -22.87 -5.44 14.08
C VAL A 281 -21.46 -5.58 13.56
N LEU A 282 -20.60 -6.12 14.41
CA LEU A 282 -19.17 -6.25 14.21
C LEU A 282 -18.85 -7.71 13.92
N THR A 283 -17.88 -7.97 13.06
CA THR A 283 -17.26 -9.30 12.97
C THR A 283 -15.99 -9.31 13.83
N LYS A 284 -15.61 -10.47 14.37
CA LYS A 284 -14.29 -10.63 14.99
C LYS A 284 -13.27 -10.71 13.85
N ARG A 285 -12.72 -9.55 13.46
CA ARG A 285 -11.70 -9.51 12.39
C ARG A 285 -10.57 -10.47 12.72
N SER A 286 -10.12 -11.21 11.72
CA SER A 286 -8.90 -12.01 11.84
C SER A 286 -7.81 -11.10 12.35
N GLN A 287 -7.26 -11.44 13.50
CA GLN A 287 -6.00 -10.84 13.89
C GLN A 287 -4.97 -11.21 12.82
N PRO A 288 -4.17 -10.26 12.30
CA PRO A 288 -3.12 -10.59 11.35
C PRO A 288 -2.21 -11.72 11.82
N GLY A 289 -1.82 -12.56 10.88
CA GLY A 289 -0.81 -13.59 11.13
C GLY A 289 0.60 -12.98 11.25
N PRO A 290 1.61 -13.81 11.56
CA PRO A 290 3.01 -13.39 11.52
C PRO A 290 3.47 -13.19 10.07
N LEU A 291 4.43 -12.29 9.82
CA LEU A 291 4.89 -11.97 8.46
C LEU A 291 5.46 -13.19 7.72
N GLU A 292 6.10 -14.11 8.43
CA GLU A 292 6.66 -15.35 7.86
C GLU A 292 5.61 -16.22 7.14
N SER A 293 4.32 -16.00 7.41
CA SER A 293 3.23 -16.70 6.71
C SER A 293 3.04 -16.24 5.26
N ILE A 294 3.65 -15.11 4.88
CA ILE A 294 3.56 -14.55 3.54
C ILE A 294 4.87 -14.81 2.78
N PRO A 295 4.83 -15.51 1.63
CA PRO A 295 6.02 -15.72 0.82
C PRO A 295 6.46 -14.41 0.17
N VAL A 296 7.78 -14.19 0.10
CA VAL A 296 8.38 -13.07 -0.65
C VAL A 296 8.03 -13.21 -2.14
N PRO A 297 7.35 -12.22 -2.76
CA PRO A 297 6.90 -12.32 -4.15
C PRO A 297 8.04 -12.01 -5.12
N LEU A 298 8.74 -13.04 -5.59
CA LEU A 298 9.76 -12.90 -6.64
C LEU A 298 9.17 -13.11 -8.05
N PRO A 299 9.83 -12.59 -9.11
CA PRO A 299 9.39 -12.84 -10.48
C PRO A 299 9.36 -14.33 -10.84
N PRO A 300 8.28 -14.84 -11.45
CA PRO A 300 8.17 -16.25 -11.83
C PRO A 300 9.15 -16.63 -12.95
N ASP A 301 9.55 -15.67 -13.79
CA ASP A 301 10.49 -15.79 -14.91
C ASP A 301 11.89 -15.25 -14.56
N LEU A 302 12.21 -15.04 -13.28
CA LEU A 302 13.49 -14.49 -12.83
C LEU A 302 14.71 -15.21 -13.42
N ALA A 303 14.62 -16.53 -13.62
CA ALA A 303 15.69 -17.36 -14.16
C ALA A 303 16.06 -17.02 -15.62
N ASP A 304 15.19 -16.34 -16.37
CA ASP A 304 15.48 -15.86 -17.73
C ASP A 304 16.43 -14.64 -17.73
N TYR A 305 16.68 -14.07 -16.56
CA TYR A 305 17.53 -12.89 -16.37
C TYR A 305 18.68 -13.15 -15.41
N VAL A 306 18.41 -13.75 -14.24
CA VAL A 306 19.37 -13.98 -13.16
C VAL A 306 19.71 -15.47 -13.06
N VAL A 307 21.00 -15.80 -13.21
CA VAL A 307 21.53 -17.18 -13.11
C VAL A 307 22.05 -17.51 -11.70
N ASP A 308 22.59 -16.52 -10.99
CA ASP A 308 23.10 -16.64 -9.63
C ASP A 308 22.45 -15.56 -8.76
N ARG A 309 21.53 -15.99 -7.90
CA ARG A 309 20.78 -15.09 -7.01
C ARG A 309 21.66 -14.47 -5.94
N GLU A 310 22.62 -15.21 -5.41
CA GLU A 310 23.53 -14.70 -4.37
C GLU A 310 24.45 -13.63 -4.96
N ALA A 311 24.95 -13.83 -6.18
CA ALA A 311 25.70 -12.79 -6.89
C ALA A 311 24.85 -11.53 -7.14
N ALA A 312 23.58 -11.70 -7.50
CA ALA A 312 22.67 -10.57 -7.69
C ALA A 312 22.40 -9.82 -6.37
N ILE A 313 22.30 -10.52 -5.24
CA ILE A 313 22.16 -9.90 -3.90
C ILE A 313 23.42 -9.13 -3.53
N VAL A 314 24.61 -9.69 -3.74
CA VAL A 314 25.90 -9.00 -3.50
C VAL A 314 26.00 -7.73 -4.34
N LEU A 315 25.71 -7.85 -5.64
CA LEU A 315 25.70 -6.72 -6.56
C LEU A 315 24.65 -5.67 -6.16
N GLY A 316 23.48 -6.11 -5.73
CA GLY A 316 22.38 -5.25 -5.28
C GLY A 316 22.74 -4.46 -4.02
N LYS A 317 23.33 -5.13 -3.03
CA LYS A 317 23.80 -4.48 -1.80
C LYS A 317 24.92 -3.49 -2.12
N ALA A 318 25.85 -3.84 -3.01
CA ALA A 318 26.86 -2.89 -3.47
C ALA A 318 26.21 -1.65 -4.13
N PHE A 319 25.33 -1.83 -5.12
CA PHE A 319 24.65 -0.71 -5.79
C PHE A 319 23.84 0.17 -4.85
N PHE A 320 23.08 -0.42 -3.92
CA PHE A 320 22.22 0.32 -3.00
C PHE A 320 23.02 1.27 -2.08
N TRP A 321 24.21 0.83 -1.66
CA TRP A 321 25.06 1.55 -0.71
C TRP A 321 26.19 2.36 -1.36
N ASP A 322 26.44 2.22 -2.67
CA ASP A 322 27.57 2.87 -3.33
C ASP A 322 27.33 4.36 -3.62
N GLN A 323 27.96 5.24 -2.82
CA GLN A 323 27.95 6.70 -2.97
C GLN A 323 28.57 7.17 -4.29
N GLN A 324 29.37 6.33 -4.95
CA GLN A 324 29.92 6.62 -6.28
C GLN A 324 28.84 6.63 -7.38
N VAL A 325 27.64 6.09 -7.13
CA VAL A 325 26.52 6.11 -8.07
C VAL A 325 26.01 7.54 -8.27
N GLY A 326 25.98 8.35 -7.22
CA GLY A 326 25.58 9.75 -7.29
C GLY A 326 26.47 10.56 -8.23
N SER A 327 25.91 11.58 -8.90
CA SER A 327 26.71 12.46 -9.76
C SER A 327 27.78 13.23 -8.99
N ASP A 328 27.59 13.40 -7.69
CA ASP A 328 28.49 14.11 -6.79
C ASP A 328 29.50 13.20 -6.07
N GLY A 329 29.42 11.87 -6.27
CA GLY A 329 30.20 10.88 -5.53
C GLY A 329 29.88 10.81 -4.04
N ARG A 330 28.70 11.28 -3.61
CA ARG A 330 28.25 11.27 -2.21
C ARG A 330 26.85 10.70 -2.02
N THR A 331 25.98 10.76 -3.02
CA THR A 331 24.60 10.26 -2.85
C THR A 331 24.44 8.82 -3.32
N ALA A 332 23.90 7.96 -2.46
CA ALA A 332 23.46 6.59 -2.75
C ALA A 332 21.96 6.43 -2.48
N CYS A 333 21.35 5.29 -2.84
CA CYS A 333 20.00 4.97 -2.36
C CYS A 333 19.97 4.96 -0.83
N ALA A 334 20.99 4.37 -0.20
CA ALA A 334 21.14 4.35 1.25
C ALA A 334 21.18 5.74 1.90
N SER A 335 21.63 6.79 1.21
CA SER A 335 21.67 8.16 1.77
C SER A 335 20.28 8.68 2.20
N CYS A 336 19.21 8.20 1.57
CA CYS A 336 17.82 8.51 1.93
C CYS A 336 17.11 7.36 2.68
N HIS A 337 17.76 6.21 2.86
CA HIS A 337 17.16 4.97 3.36
C HIS A 337 18.03 4.29 4.44
N TRP A 338 18.81 5.05 5.21
CA TRP A 338 19.82 4.52 6.13
C TRP A 338 19.26 4.16 7.52
N ASN A 339 18.17 4.80 7.98
CA ASN A 339 17.60 4.56 9.31
C ASN A 339 16.35 3.67 9.19
N ALA A 340 16.50 2.35 9.38
CA ALA A 340 15.42 1.39 9.17
C ALA A 340 14.75 1.52 7.79
N GLY A 341 15.55 1.85 6.76
CA GLY A 341 15.07 2.09 5.41
C GLY A 341 14.51 3.49 5.16
N ALA A 342 14.55 4.43 6.10
CA ALA A 342 14.00 5.79 5.98
C ALA A 342 15.05 6.88 6.27
N ASP A 343 14.64 8.15 6.14
CA ASP A 343 15.47 9.32 6.41
C ASP A 343 14.94 10.13 7.61
N ILE A 344 15.72 10.17 8.69
CA ILE A 344 15.38 10.89 9.92
C ILE A 344 16.15 12.20 10.08
N ARG A 345 16.85 12.68 9.03
CA ARG A 345 17.61 13.93 9.10
C ARG A 345 16.71 15.12 9.41
N THR A 346 17.25 16.09 10.15
CA THR A 346 16.51 17.28 10.60
C THR A 346 17.04 18.58 9.98
N VAL A 347 18.13 18.53 9.22
CA VAL A 347 18.74 19.69 8.56
C VAL A 347 18.66 19.53 7.05
N ASN A 348 18.30 20.62 6.36
CA ASN A 348 18.12 20.64 4.91
C ASN A 348 17.14 19.57 4.39
N THR A 349 16.02 19.39 5.08
CA THR A 349 14.99 18.42 4.71
C THR A 349 13.67 19.07 4.29
N LEU A 350 13.60 20.40 4.18
CA LEU A 350 12.40 21.10 3.75
C LEU A 350 12.37 21.34 2.23
N HIS A 351 11.26 20.94 1.62
CA HIS A 351 10.83 21.35 0.29
C HIS A 351 9.63 22.31 0.42
N PRO A 352 9.48 23.34 -0.43
CA PRO A 352 8.35 24.30 -0.36
C PRO A 352 6.94 23.68 -0.47
N GLY A 353 6.84 22.38 -0.76
CA GLY A 353 5.62 21.71 -1.23
C GLY A 353 5.63 21.50 -2.74
N VAL A 354 5.01 20.42 -3.22
CA VAL A 354 4.90 20.10 -4.65
C VAL A 354 3.44 20.16 -5.06
N PRO A 355 2.95 21.30 -5.60
CA PRO A 355 1.65 21.28 -6.23
C PRO A 355 1.68 20.42 -7.49
N GLY A 356 0.72 19.51 -7.65
CA GLY A 356 0.47 18.77 -8.88
C GLY A 356 1.16 17.41 -9.04
N SER A 357 1.72 16.79 -8.00
CA SER A 357 2.40 15.47 -8.05
C SER A 357 3.51 15.36 -9.12
N ALA A 358 4.04 14.14 -9.24
CA ALA A 358 5.29 13.74 -9.87
C ALA A 358 5.47 14.07 -11.38
N PHE A 359 5.97 15.23 -11.79
CA PHE A 359 6.74 16.17 -10.98
C PHE A 359 6.65 17.58 -11.58
N GLY A 360 5.56 18.29 -11.25
CA GLY A 360 5.34 19.71 -11.54
C GLY A 360 4.01 19.99 -12.23
N HIS A 361 3.65 21.28 -12.32
CA HIS A 361 2.32 21.77 -12.68
C HIS A 361 1.81 21.26 -14.01
N GLN A 362 0.87 20.31 -13.94
CA GLN A 362 0.15 19.84 -15.12
C GLN A 362 -1.08 20.72 -15.44
N THR A 363 -1.37 21.73 -14.60
CA THR A 363 -2.50 22.65 -14.75
C THR A 363 -2.12 24.06 -14.29
N SER A 364 -2.82 25.08 -14.78
CA SER A 364 -2.64 26.48 -14.33
C SER A 364 -2.91 26.67 -12.83
N THR A 365 -3.83 25.88 -12.27
CA THR A 365 -4.12 25.88 -10.82
C THR A 365 -2.94 25.34 -10.03
N GLY A 366 -2.30 24.26 -10.50
CA GLY A 366 -1.05 23.76 -9.91
C GLY A 366 0.03 24.86 -9.90
N SER A 367 0.23 25.53 -11.04
CA SER A 367 1.25 26.59 -11.17
C SER A 367 1.07 27.69 -10.14
N ALA A 368 -0.14 28.20 -9.99
CA ALA A 368 -0.44 29.24 -9.00
C ALA A 368 -0.20 28.77 -7.56
N LEU A 369 -0.57 27.52 -7.23
CA LEU A 369 -0.33 26.96 -5.89
C LEU A 369 1.16 26.85 -5.59
N SER A 370 2.00 26.60 -6.58
CA SER A 370 3.45 26.46 -6.35
C SER A 370 4.19 27.75 -6.29
N GLU A 371 3.76 28.75 -7.05
CA GLU A 371 4.24 30.11 -6.86
C GLU A 371 3.96 30.54 -5.40
N ALA A 372 2.75 30.28 -4.90
CA ALA A 372 2.41 30.54 -3.51
C ALA A 372 3.24 29.69 -2.52
N ALA A 373 3.46 28.42 -2.81
CA ALA A 373 4.27 27.52 -1.97
C ALA A 373 5.72 28.01 -1.84
N VAL A 374 6.32 28.46 -2.96
CA VAL A 374 7.67 29.04 -3.00
C VAL A 374 7.72 30.39 -2.28
N GLU A 375 6.70 31.24 -2.44
CA GLU A 375 6.62 32.54 -1.74
C GLU A 375 6.62 32.39 -0.21
N HIS A 376 5.98 31.34 0.31
CA HIS A 376 5.86 31.09 1.76
C HIS A 376 6.92 30.13 2.31
N PHE A 377 7.88 29.72 1.47
CA PHE A 377 8.92 28.78 1.86
C PHE A 377 9.85 29.39 2.92
N ARG A 378 10.13 28.66 4.01
CA ARG A 378 11.01 29.15 5.08
C ARG A 378 12.49 29.15 4.71
N GLY A 379 12.83 28.61 3.56
CA GLY A 379 14.19 28.56 3.03
C GLY A 379 14.83 27.18 3.18
N ALA A 380 15.82 26.93 2.33
CA ALA A 380 16.61 25.70 2.36
C ALA A 380 17.64 25.72 3.49
N ASN A 381 18.24 24.57 3.77
CA ASN A 381 19.26 24.38 4.81
C ASN A 381 18.81 24.74 6.24
N LEU A 382 17.50 24.75 6.50
CA LEU A 382 16.92 24.99 7.81
C LEU A 382 17.05 23.75 8.71
N LEU A 383 17.32 23.97 9.99
CA LEU A 383 17.24 22.96 11.05
C LEU A 383 15.80 22.92 11.58
N LEU A 384 15.15 21.78 11.44
CA LEU A 384 13.82 21.53 11.99
C LEU A 384 13.87 21.33 13.49
N ALA A 385 12.93 21.97 14.19
CA ALA A 385 12.71 21.83 15.62
C ALA A 385 11.42 21.04 15.89
N ALA A 386 11.32 20.49 17.11
CA ALA A 386 10.12 19.77 17.55
C ALA A 386 8.83 20.63 17.49
N ASP A 387 8.93 21.95 17.64
CA ASP A 387 7.78 22.86 17.51
C ASP A 387 7.39 23.13 16.04
N ASP A 388 8.18 22.74 15.04
CA ASP A 388 7.77 22.84 13.64
C ASP A 388 6.64 21.89 13.27
N PHE A 389 6.36 20.89 14.12
CA PHE A 389 5.36 19.86 13.90
C PHE A 389 4.15 20.00 14.83
N PRO A 390 2.96 19.50 14.43
CA PRO A 390 2.65 19.12 13.05
C PRO A 390 2.65 20.36 12.14
N PHE A 391 2.80 20.14 10.83
CA PHE A 391 2.74 21.22 9.83
C PHE A 391 1.34 21.85 9.77
N HIS A 392 0.30 21.04 9.95
CA HIS A 392 -1.08 21.49 10.19
C HIS A 392 -1.41 21.35 11.69
N ARG A 393 -1.49 22.46 12.40
CA ARG A 393 -1.71 22.50 13.86
C ARG A 393 -3.06 23.10 14.19
N VAL A 394 -3.86 22.35 14.92
CA VAL A 394 -5.13 22.79 15.52
C VAL A 394 -4.96 23.01 17.04
N GLN A 395 -5.85 23.79 17.65
CA GLN A 395 -5.77 24.09 19.09
C GLN A 395 -5.92 22.84 19.98
N ASN A 396 -6.92 22.01 19.72
CA ASN A 396 -7.11 20.69 20.31
C ASN A 396 -6.76 19.63 19.25
N PRO A 397 -5.67 18.86 19.43
CA PRO A 397 -5.16 17.92 18.44
C PRO A 397 -6.06 16.69 18.22
N THR A 398 -7.02 16.43 19.10
CA THR A 398 -7.91 15.28 19.03
C THR A 398 -9.29 15.59 18.48
N GLU A 399 -9.63 16.87 18.32
CA GLU A 399 -10.93 17.28 17.80
C GLU A 399 -10.83 17.80 16.36
N PRO A 400 -11.88 17.68 15.54
CA PRO A 400 -11.92 18.26 14.21
C PRO A 400 -11.68 19.78 14.22
N ALA A 401 -11.01 20.30 13.19
CA ALA A 401 -10.81 21.74 13.05
C ALA A 401 -12.15 22.49 12.86
N SER A 402 -12.31 23.61 13.58
CA SER A 402 -13.50 24.45 13.56
C SER A 402 -13.10 25.90 13.84
N ALA A 403 -13.57 26.86 13.02
CA ALA A 403 -13.21 28.26 13.18
C ALA A 403 -13.59 28.83 14.56
N ASP A 404 -14.69 28.35 15.14
CA ASP A 404 -15.25 28.90 16.38
C ASP A 404 -14.81 28.14 17.64
N SER A 405 -14.60 26.82 17.55
CA SER A 405 -14.39 25.95 18.71
C SER A 405 -13.03 25.27 18.76
N ASN A 406 -12.35 25.11 17.62
CA ASN A 406 -11.04 24.45 17.54
C ASN A 406 -10.23 24.99 16.33
N PRO A 407 -9.78 26.26 16.37
CA PRO A 407 -9.17 26.91 15.23
C PRO A 407 -7.83 26.28 14.84
N VAL A 408 -7.52 26.38 13.54
CA VAL A 408 -6.16 26.13 13.03
C VAL A 408 -5.25 27.24 13.53
N THR A 409 -4.19 26.87 14.24
CA THR A 409 -3.20 27.80 14.81
C THR A 409 -1.98 27.96 13.91
N ARG A 410 -1.71 26.96 13.05
CA ARG A 410 -0.66 27.02 12.02
C ARG A 410 -0.97 26.05 10.88
N ASP A 411 -0.68 26.47 9.65
CA ASP A 411 -0.69 25.59 8.49
C ASP A 411 0.56 25.84 7.64
N ARG A 412 1.26 24.78 7.24
CA ARG A 412 2.44 24.84 6.36
C ARG A 412 2.23 23.88 5.18
N GLN A 413 2.52 24.37 3.98
CA GLN A 413 2.48 23.58 2.73
C GLN A 413 3.78 22.79 2.47
N GLU A 414 4.80 23.04 3.27
CA GLU A 414 6.12 22.45 3.12
C GLU A 414 6.07 20.91 3.28
N VAL A 415 7.06 20.25 2.72
CA VAL A 415 7.26 18.79 2.80
C VAL A 415 8.59 18.54 3.48
N ALA A 416 8.62 17.62 4.46
CA ALA A 416 9.87 17.07 5.00
C ALA A 416 10.32 15.89 4.13
N GLY A 417 11.20 16.18 3.17
CA GLY A 417 11.80 15.22 2.24
C GLY A 417 13.23 14.84 2.59
N SER A 418 13.90 14.19 1.65
CA SER A 418 15.30 13.80 1.76
C SER A 418 16.17 14.73 0.95
N GLU A 419 17.32 15.08 1.52
CA GLU A 419 18.36 15.83 0.83
C GLU A 419 19.00 14.97 -0.27
N GLY A 420 19.08 15.53 -1.48
CA GLY A 420 19.70 14.90 -2.66
C GLY A 420 20.92 15.66 -3.15
N VAL A 421 20.96 16.01 -4.43
CA VAL A 421 22.13 16.64 -5.08
C VAL A 421 21.95 18.14 -5.36
N LEU A 422 23.06 18.81 -5.64
CA LEU A 422 23.06 20.20 -6.15
C LEU A 422 22.42 20.27 -7.54
N ASN A 423 21.76 21.39 -7.83
CA ASN A 423 21.20 21.66 -9.16
C ASN A 423 22.32 21.90 -10.19
N ARG A 424 22.67 20.85 -10.93
CA ARG A 424 23.69 20.90 -11.98
C ARG A 424 23.22 20.12 -13.21
N ARG A 425 23.85 20.41 -14.34
CA ARG A 425 23.67 19.66 -15.59
C ARG A 425 24.88 18.78 -15.83
N TYR A 426 24.62 17.50 -16.07
CA TYR A 426 25.63 16.53 -16.46
C TYR A 426 26.28 16.93 -17.79
N THR A 427 27.60 16.75 -17.89
CA THR A 427 28.33 16.93 -19.15
C THR A 427 28.99 15.65 -19.63
N TRP A 428 29.75 14.99 -18.78
CA TRP A 428 30.52 13.78 -19.12
C TRP A 428 31.11 13.18 -17.81
N HIS A 429 31.88 12.09 -17.92
CA HIS A 429 32.54 11.46 -16.78
C HIS A 429 33.97 10.99 -17.15
N SER A 430 34.93 11.18 -16.23
CA SER A 430 36.31 10.70 -16.35
C SER A 430 36.44 9.26 -15.83
N SER A 431 36.79 8.30 -16.69
CA SER A 431 37.03 6.90 -16.27
C SER A 431 37.85 6.80 -14.98
N GLY A 432 37.36 6.02 -14.01
CA GLY A 432 37.99 5.85 -12.70
C GLY A 432 37.67 6.95 -11.67
N ALA A 433 36.91 7.99 -12.02
CA ALA A 433 36.45 9.02 -11.07
C ALA A 433 35.14 8.63 -10.37
N SER A 434 35.05 8.86 -9.06
CA SER A 434 33.85 8.54 -8.27
C SER A 434 32.69 9.55 -8.47
N TRP A 435 32.90 10.62 -9.23
CA TRP A 435 31.90 11.64 -9.53
C TRP A 435 31.80 11.94 -11.04
N ASP A 436 30.77 12.69 -11.39
CA ASP A 436 30.52 13.14 -12.76
C ASP A 436 31.07 14.55 -12.96
N GLU A 437 31.25 14.95 -14.21
CA GLU A 437 31.56 16.33 -14.58
C GLU A 437 30.28 17.05 -15.02
N GLY A 438 30.17 18.32 -14.65
CA GLY A 438 28.94 19.07 -14.86
C GLY A 438 29.07 20.57 -14.64
N VAL A 439 28.02 21.30 -14.99
CA VAL A 439 27.95 22.76 -14.86
C VAL A 439 26.82 23.17 -13.92
N ASP A 440 27.05 24.21 -13.14
CA ASP A 440 26.03 24.72 -12.23
C ASP A 440 24.84 25.29 -13.00
N THR A 441 23.66 24.97 -12.51
CA THR A 441 22.41 25.53 -13.02
C THR A 441 21.82 26.43 -11.93
N PRO A 442 21.41 27.66 -12.25
CA PRO A 442 20.79 28.54 -11.25
C PRO A 442 19.60 27.87 -10.58
N ASP A 443 19.59 27.85 -9.24
CA ASP A 443 18.45 27.46 -8.42
C ASP A 443 17.98 28.69 -7.64
N ARG A 444 16.67 28.93 -7.60
CA ARG A 444 16.09 30.07 -6.86
C ARG A 444 15.42 29.64 -5.56
N ILE A 445 15.20 28.33 -5.40
CA ILE A 445 14.48 27.75 -4.27
C ILE A 445 15.51 27.25 -3.25
N PHE A 446 16.49 26.47 -3.70
CA PHE A 446 17.48 25.84 -2.84
C PHE A 446 18.72 26.71 -2.66
N MET A 447 18.51 27.83 -2.00
CA MET A 447 19.54 28.82 -1.68
C MET A 447 19.57 29.10 -0.18
N ALA A 448 20.77 29.21 0.39
CA ALA A 448 20.99 29.64 1.77
C ALA A 448 22.05 30.74 1.80
N ASN A 449 21.72 31.92 2.35
CA ASN A 449 22.60 33.09 2.36
C ASN A 449 23.17 33.43 0.97
N GLU A 450 22.32 33.38 -0.08
CA GLU A 450 22.69 33.60 -1.49
C GLU A 450 23.66 32.55 -2.08
N VAL A 451 23.93 31.47 -1.35
CA VAL A 451 24.77 30.36 -1.79
C VAL A 451 23.89 29.15 -2.14
N PRO A 452 24.11 28.48 -3.30
CA PRO A 452 23.40 27.25 -3.64
C PRO A 452 23.66 26.14 -2.63
N VAL A 453 22.59 25.44 -2.24
CA VAL A 453 22.62 24.24 -1.38
C VAL A 453 21.93 23.08 -2.08
N ARG A 454 22.09 21.87 -1.56
CA ARG A 454 21.46 20.65 -2.13
C ARG A 454 19.95 20.74 -2.15
N ARG A 455 19.35 20.21 -3.22
CA ARG A 455 17.90 20.12 -3.39
C ARG A 455 17.33 19.07 -2.43
N VAL A 456 16.04 19.20 -2.13
CA VAL A 456 15.29 18.28 -1.27
C VAL A 456 14.19 17.61 -2.07
N THR A 457 13.88 16.34 -1.81
CA THR A 457 12.78 15.65 -2.49
C THR A 457 11.41 16.23 -2.10
N GLY A 458 10.48 16.20 -3.03
CA GLY A 458 9.13 16.70 -2.84
C GLY A 458 8.17 15.79 -2.05
N ARG A 459 8.67 14.66 -1.54
CA ARG A 459 7.97 13.70 -0.67
C ARG A 459 8.97 13.09 0.30
N ASN A 460 8.47 12.66 1.46
CA ASN A 460 9.24 11.90 2.44
C ASN A 460 9.64 10.53 1.88
N ALA A 461 10.84 10.05 2.18
CA ALA A 461 11.32 8.73 1.72
C ALA A 461 10.70 7.61 2.57
N PRO A 462 9.89 6.69 1.99
CA PRO A 462 9.32 5.57 2.74
C PRO A 462 10.39 4.51 3.05
N THR A 463 10.11 3.63 4.01
CA THR A 463 11.02 2.52 4.33
C THR A 463 11.25 1.55 3.16
N SER A 464 12.50 1.14 2.95
CA SER A 464 12.87 0.02 2.05
C SER A 464 12.67 -1.36 2.70
N VAL A 465 12.55 -1.43 4.03
CA VAL A 465 12.30 -2.70 4.75
C VAL A 465 10.87 -3.18 4.45
N ASN A 466 10.74 -4.47 4.14
CA ASN A 466 9.49 -5.11 3.67
C ASN A 466 8.93 -4.54 2.36
N ALA A 467 9.65 -3.68 1.64
CA ALA A 467 9.12 -3.06 0.43
C ALA A 467 8.83 -4.07 -0.70
N VAL A 468 9.46 -5.26 -0.64
CA VAL A 468 9.25 -6.36 -1.60
C VAL A 468 7.81 -6.86 -1.65
N PHE A 469 7.02 -6.68 -0.59
CA PHE A 469 5.64 -7.16 -0.57
C PHE A 469 4.67 -6.30 -1.38
N PHE A 470 5.04 -5.09 -1.81
CA PHE A 470 4.15 -4.20 -2.55
C PHE A 470 4.00 -4.55 -4.04
N ASP A 471 2.76 -4.55 -4.54
CA ASP A 471 2.49 -4.76 -5.98
C ASP A 471 2.99 -3.58 -6.83
N ARG A 472 2.88 -2.36 -6.30
CA ARG A 472 3.43 -1.12 -6.88
C ARG A 472 4.13 -0.31 -5.80
N THR A 473 5.21 0.37 -6.17
CA THR A 473 6.10 1.08 -5.24
C THR A 473 6.15 2.58 -5.54
N PHE A 474 6.81 3.35 -4.67
CA PHE A 474 6.57 4.78 -4.42
C PHE A 474 5.19 5.09 -3.81
N TRP A 475 5.04 6.30 -3.26
CA TRP A 475 3.79 6.78 -2.66
C TRP A 475 2.61 6.83 -3.64
N ASP A 476 2.88 7.13 -4.92
CA ASP A 476 1.87 7.27 -5.99
C ASP A 476 1.76 6.01 -6.88
N GLY A 477 2.51 4.95 -6.58
CA GLY A 477 2.45 3.70 -7.35
C GLY A 477 3.01 3.80 -8.76
N ARG A 478 3.79 4.84 -9.09
CA ARG A 478 4.34 5.02 -10.45
C ARG A 478 5.36 3.95 -10.83
N ALA A 479 6.02 3.34 -9.85
CA ALA A 479 6.87 2.17 -10.09
C ALA A 479 5.98 0.93 -10.24
N ARG A 480 5.85 0.48 -11.49
CA ARG A 480 4.91 -0.58 -11.90
C ARG A 480 5.35 -1.96 -11.46
N ARG A 481 4.37 -2.85 -11.31
CA ARG A 481 4.59 -4.28 -11.06
C ARG A 481 5.43 -4.97 -12.14
N TYR A 482 5.27 -4.54 -13.39
CA TYR A 482 6.02 -5.07 -14.52
C TYR A 482 7.25 -4.22 -14.79
N PHE A 483 8.44 -4.70 -14.46
CA PHE A 483 9.66 -4.00 -14.82
C PHE A 483 9.98 -4.18 -16.30
N ASN A 484 10.21 -3.08 -17.01
CA ASN A 484 10.52 -3.07 -18.44
C ASN A 484 12.02 -3.11 -18.75
N GLY A 485 12.88 -3.18 -17.72
CA GLY A 485 14.34 -3.20 -17.86
C GLY A 485 15.00 -1.82 -17.97
N VAL A 486 14.23 -0.74 -18.08
CA VAL A 486 14.73 0.60 -18.44
C VAL A 486 14.36 1.67 -17.42
N ASN A 487 13.10 1.69 -16.95
CA ASN A 487 12.58 2.78 -16.14
C ASN A 487 11.43 2.34 -15.20
N PRO A 488 11.01 3.20 -14.25
CA PRO A 488 9.96 2.86 -13.29
C PRO A 488 8.57 2.62 -13.88
N LEU A 489 8.30 3.16 -15.07
CA LEU A 489 6.94 3.21 -15.64
C LEU A 489 6.49 1.88 -16.23
N GLY A 490 7.37 0.87 -16.28
CA GLY A 490 7.01 -0.49 -16.64
C GLY A 490 6.25 -0.60 -17.96
N GLU A 491 5.09 -1.24 -17.93
CA GLU A 491 4.25 -1.45 -19.10
C GLU A 491 3.66 -0.16 -19.71
N LEU A 492 3.64 0.95 -18.95
CA LEU A 492 3.14 2.24 -19.43
C LEU A 492 4.08 2.86 -20.48
N ASP A 493 5.39 2.60 -20.38
CA ASP A 493 6.34 2.93 -21.44
C ASP A 493 6.44 1.77 -22.44
N SER A 494 5.61 1.84 -23.49
CA SER A 494 5.61 0.83 -24.55
C SER A 494 6.84 0.88 -25.47
N ALA A 495 7.66 1.94 -25.39
CA ALA A 495 8.85 2.14 -26.19
C ALA A 495 10.13 1.61 -25.54
N ALA A 496 10.13 1.38 -24.21
CA ALA A 496 11.24 0.81 -23.47
C ALA A 496 11.74 -0.52 -24.07
N ARG A 497 13.03 -0.58 -24.40
CA ARG A 497 13.70 -1.79 -24.92
C ARG A 497 15.03 -1.98 -24.22
N VAL A 498 15.34 -3.23 -23.90
CA VAL A 498 16.70 -3.66 -23.57
C VAL A 498 17.32 -4.32 -24.81
N LEU A 499 18.63 -4.49 -24.80
CA LEU A 499 19.35 -5.20 -25.86
C LEU A 499 19.50 -6.67 -25.51
N ALA A 500 19.34 -7.55 -26.49
CA ALA A 500 19.63 -8.99 -26.37
C ALA A 500 20.72 -9.37 -27.37
N ALA A 501 21.72 -10.13 -26.91
CA ALA A 501 22.82 -10.60 -27.74
C ALA A 501 22.34 -11.69 -28.71
N ASN A 502 22.77 -11.55 -29.96
CA ASN A 502 22.62 -12.54 -31.02
C ASN A 502 23.86 -13.44 -31.10
N ALA A 503 23.75 -14.56 -31.80
CA ALA A 503 24.85 -15.52 -31.96
C ALA A 503 26.06 -14.95 -32.72
N ASP A 504 25.87 -13.91 -33.52
CA ASP A 504 26.93 -13.24 -34.30
C ASP A 504 27.59 -12.08 -33.53
N GLY A 505 27.24 -11.88 -32.25
CA GLY A 505 27.77 -10.79 -31.41
C GLY A 505 27.06 -9.44 -31.60
N SER A 506 26.15 -9.32 -32.57
CA SER A 506 25.24 -8.17 -32.68
C SER A 506 24.20 -8.17 -31.56
N MET A 507 23.50 -7.06 -31.39
CA MET A 507 22.45 -6.89 -30.38
C MET A 507 21.13 -6.49 -31.04
N SER A 508 20.03 -7.06 -30.56
CA SER A 508 18.69 -6.70 -31.01
C SER A 508 17.87 -6.10 -29.87
N PRO A 509 17.16 -4.98 -30.11
CA PRO A 509 16.26 -4.41 -29.11
C PRO A 509 15.06 -5.34 -28.89
N VAL A 510 14.79 -5.68 -27.64
CA VAL A 510 13.67 -6.53 -27.24
C VAL A 510 12.85 -5.86 -26.14
N LYS A 511 11.53 -6.08 -26.19
CA LYS A 511 10.63 -5.67 -25.12
C LYS A 511 10.57 -6.77 -24.07
N ILE A 512 10.75 -6.39 -22.81
CA ILE A 512 10.58 -7.28 -21.66
C ILE A 512 9.57 -6.67 -20.69
N LEU A 513 8.89 -7.51 -19.92
CA LEU A 513 8.01 -7.12 -18.81
C LEU A 513 8.14 -8.22 -17.75
N ILE A 514 8.85 -7.92 -16.66
CA ILE A 514 9.13 -8.86 -15.57
C ILE A 514 8.10 -8.61 -14.48
N ASP A 515 7.23 -9.59 -14.20
CA ASP A 515 6.18 -9.48 -13.17
C ASP A 515 6.78 -9.55 -11.74
N ASN A 516 6.04 -9.13 -10.72
CA ASN A 516 6.52 -9.03 -9.32
C ASN A 516 7.84 -8.26 -9.18
N ALA A 517 8.10 -7.29 -10.07
CA ALA A 517 9.37 -6.56 -10.12
C ALA A 517 9.18 -5.06 -9.83
N SER A 518 8.23 -4.70 -8.97
CA SER A 518 7.95 -3.32 -8.57
C SER A 518 9.16 -2.64 -7.95
N LEU A 519 9.96 -3.36 -7.16
CA LEU A 519 11.23 -2.83 -6.63
C LEU A 519 12.26 -2.58 -7.74
N ALA A 520 12.36 -3.44 -8.75
CA ALA A 520 13.28 -3.19 -9.87
C ALA A 520 12.84 -1.94 -10.67
N SER A 521 11.54 -1.75 -10.87
CA SER A 521 10.98 -0.51 -11.41
C SER A 521 11.34 0.69 -10.54
N GLN A 522 11.16 0.60 -9.21
CA GLN A 522 11.47 1.70 -8.29
C GLN A 522 12.95 2.06 -8.31
N ALA A 523 13.83 1.07 -8.26
CA ALA A 523 15.28 1.25 -8.23
C ALA A 523 15.78 1.98 -9.49
N ALA A 524 15.11 1.80 -10.63
CA ALA A 524 15.45 2.47 -11.89
C ALA A 524 15.06 3.97 -11.95
N GLY A 525 14.51 4.55 -10.88
CA GLY A 525 14.15 5.97 -10.82
C GLY A 525 15.28 6.88 -10.29
N PRO A 526 15.69 6.71 -9.03
CA PRO A 526 16.60 7.65 -8.36
C PRO A 526 17.93 7.93 -9.08
N PRO A 527 18.62 6.95 -9.71
CA PRO A 527 19.90 7.21 -10.37
C PRO A 527 19.85 8.14 -11.60
N GLY A 528 18.66 8.42 -12.13
CA GLY A 528 18.42 9.39 -13.20
C GLY A 528 17.66 10.65 -12.77
N SER A 529 17.34 10.77 -11.48
CA SER A 529 16.57 11.89 -10.92
C SER A 529 17.46 13.09 -10.62
N ASP A 530 17.10 14.27 -11.15
CA ASP A 530 17.86 15.54 -11.03
C ASP A 530 17.72 16.24 -9.67
N VAL A 531 16.97 15.62 -8.77
CA VAL A 531 16.83 16.01 -7.37
C VAL A 531 17.50 14.98 -6.47
N GLU A 532 17.32 13.68 -6.74
CA GLU A 532 17.79 12.61 -5.84
C GLU A 532 19.29 12.33 -6.02
N MET A 533 19.71 11.67 -7.10
CA MET A 533 21.09 11.15 -7.22
C MET A 533 21.86 11.66 -8.44
N ALA A 534 21.19 12.24 -9.44
CA ALA A 534 21.80 12.61 -10.71
C ALA A 534 21.84 14.11 -10.92
N TRP A 535 22.80 14.58 -11.70
CA TRP A 535 22.66 15.86 -12.38
C TRP A 535 21.81 15.70 -13.64
N SER A 536 21.08 16.75 -13.99
CA SER A 536 20.12 16.72 -15.09
C SER A 536 20.79 16.31 -16.40
N GLY A 537 20.17 15.36 -17.12
CA GLY A 537 20.64 14.85 -18.42
C GLY A 537 21.51 13.60 -18.38
N ARG A 538 21.85 13.06 -17.20
CA ARG A 538 22.60 11.80 -17.09
C ARG A 538 21.74 10.59 -17.46
N SER A 539 22.24 9.70 -18.32
CA SER A 539 21.57 8.45 -18.70
C SER A 539 22.08 7.24 -17.90
N PHE A 540 21.32 6.14 -17.90
CA PHE A 540 21.79 4.87 -17.31
C PHE A 540 23.01 4.28 -18.03
N ALA A 541 23.15 4.52 -19.34
CA ALA A 541 24.31 4.05 -20.08
C ALA A 541 25.60 4.79 -19.66
N GLU A 542 25.50 6.10 -19.40
CA GLU A 542 26.58 6.89 -18.83
C GLU A 542 26.91 6.45 -17.39
N LEU A 543 25.88 6.17 -16.58
CA LEU A 543 26.09 5.59 -15.25
C LEU A 543 26.78 4.23 -15.33
N GLY A 544 26.38 3.35 -16.25
CA GLY A 544 27.01 2.05 -16.47
C GLY A 544 28.47 2.19 -16.87
N ARG A 545 28.79 3.10 -17.80
CA ARG A 545 30.16 3.42 -18.19
C ARG A 545 31.02 3.84 -17.01
N LYS A 546 30.47 4.68 -16.13
CA LYS A 546 31.13 5.09 -14.88
C LYS A 546 31.36 3.90 -13.97
N MET A 547 30.29 3.24 -13.55
CA MET A 547 30.36 2.19 -12.52
C MET A 547 31.25 1.02 -12.96
N LEU A 548 31.22 0.63 -14.24
CA LEU A 548 32.08 -0.45 -14.76
C LEU A 548 33.58 -0.13 -14.73
N SER A 549 33.97 1.15 -14.54
CA SER A 549 35.36 1.59 -14.40
C SER A 549 35.83 1.73 -12.95
N LEU A 550 34.96 1.48 -11.98
CA LEU A 550 35.22 1.72 -10.56
C LEU A 550 35.32 0.42 -9.77
N GLN A 551 36.15 0.45 -8.73
CA GLN A 551 36.08 -0.52 -7.64
C GLN A 551 34.76 -0.31 -6.86
N PRO A 552 33.94 -1.35 -6.66
CA PRO A 552 32.70 -1.23 -5.90
C PRO A 552 32.95 -0.78 -4.46
N LEU A 553 32.13 0.16 -3.99
CA LEU A 553 32.17 0.66 -2.60
C LEU A 553 33.53 1.24 -2.17
N ALA A 554 34.35 1.73 -3.11
CA ALA A 554 35.70 2.21 -2.83
C ALA A 554 35.77 3.41 -1.86
N LEU A 555 34.64 4.09 -1.62
CA LEU A 555 34.55 5.20 -0.67
C LEU A 555 34.15 4.77 0.74
N GLN A 556 33.75 3.51 0.94
CA GLN A 556 33.12 3.01 2.16
C GLN A 556 33.92 1.90 2.80
N ARG A 557 33.89 1.84 4.14
CA ARG A 557 34.35 0.66 4.90
C ARG A 557 33.29 -0.44 4.93
N ILE A 558 33.73 -1.69 4.93
CA ILE A 558 32.87 -2.86 5.08
C ILE A 558 33.31 -3.64 6.32
N ALA A 559 32.36 -4.06 7.15
CA ALA A 559 32.64 -4.92 8.29
C ALA A 559 33.11 -6.30 7.81
N SER A 560 34.09 -6.89 8.48
CA SER A 560 34.60 -8.23 8.12
C SER A 560 33.55 -9.33 8.27
N ASP A 561 32.57 -9.11 9.13
CA ASP A 561 31.42 -9.98 9.39
C ASP A 561 30.11 -9.44 8.78
N ASP A 562 30.17 -8.52 7.80
CA ASP A 562 28.99 -8.17 6.99
C ASP A 562 28.40 -9.45 6.35
N SER A 563 27.09 -9.62 6.47
CA SER A 563 26.41 -10.88 6.15
C SER A 563 26.41 -11.23 4.66
N VAL A 564 26.64 -10.25 3.79
CA VAL A 564 26.59 -10.39 2.32
C VAL A 564 27.93 -10.00 1.69
N LEU A 565 28.48 -8.85 2.07
CA LEU A 565 29.68 -8.26 1.47
C LEU A 565 30.97 -8.72 2.15
N GLY A 566 30.91 -9.22 3.39
CA GLY A 566 32.09 -9.64 4.16
C GLY A 566 33.03 -10.57 3.39
N PRO A 567 32.53 -11.62 2.69
CA PRO A 567 33.36 -12.51 1.88
C PRO A 567 34.02 -11.88 0.64
N TYR A 568 33.58 -10.68 0.22
CA TYR A 568 34.04 -9.99 -1.00
C TYR A 568 34.80 -8.70 -0.70
N ARG A 569 34.86 -8.31 0.57
CA ARG A 569 35.55 -7.12 1.08
C ARG A 569 37.03 -7.17 0.71
N ASP A 570 37.59 -6.03 0.31
CA ASP A 570 39.03 -5.87 0.08
C ASP A 570 39.85 -6.14 1.36
N GLU A 571 41.12 -6.55 1.22
CA GLU A 571 41.99 -6.81 2.37
C GLU A 571 42.12 -5.58 3.29
N ASP A 572 42.20 -4.38 2.69
CA ASP A 572 42.32 -3.12 3.42
C ASP A 572 41.00 -2.69 4.10
N GLY A 573 39.89 -3.32 3.72
CA GLY A 573 38.54 -3.11 4.21
C GLY A 573 37.76 -1.95 3.64
N ALA A 574 38.26 -1.30 2.61
CA ALA A 574 37.52 -0.33 1.80
C ALA A 574 37.11 -0.98 0.48
N GLY A 575 35.81 -0.94 0.17
CA GLY A 575 35.30 -1.52 -1.05
C GLY A 575 35.38 -3.05 -1.14
N LEU A 576 35.04 -3.55 -2.32
CA LEU A 576 35.14 -4.97 -2.69
C LEU A 576 36.43 -5.24 -3.46
N GLU A 577 36.91 -6.47 -3.39
CA GLU A 577 38.08 -6.94 -4.14
C GLU A 577 37.81 -6.84 -5.66
N GLU A 578 38.67 -6.12 -6.37
CA GLU A 578 38.37 -5.66 -7.74
C GLU A 578 38.38 -6.80 -8.77
N GLU A 579 39.33 -7.73 -8.70
CA GLU A 579 39.51 -8.75 -9.76
C GLU A 579 38.35 -9.74 -9.80
N THR A 580 37.87 -10.17 -8.64
CA THR A 580 36.81 -11.19 -8.52
C THR A 580 35.43 -10.59 -8.28
N SER A 581 35.37 -9.38 -7.72
CA SER A 581 34.12 -8.76 -7.26
C SER A 581 33.86 -7.36 -7.85
N GLY A 582 34.63 -6.94 -8.85
CA GLY A 582 34.31 -5.75 -9.64
C GLY A 582 32.94 -5.84 -10.33
N TYR A 583 32.31 -4.70 -10.64
CA TYR A 583 30.94 -4.66 -11.15
C TYR A 583 30.73 -5.51 -12.42
N ALA A 584 31.67 -5.48 -13.36
CA ALA A 584 31.59 -6.30 -14.57
C ALA A 584 31.68 -7.81 -14.25
N ALA A 585 32.48 -8.22 -13.26
CA ALA A 585 32.59 -9.61 -12.82
C ALA A 585 31.29 -10.07 -12.14
N LEU A 586 30.75 -9.26 -11.23
CA LEU A 586 29.48 -9.53 -10.56
C LEU A 586 28.31 -9.62 -11.55
N ILE A 587 28.24 -8.72 -12.55
CA ILE A 587 27.19 -8.79 -13.58
C ILE A 587 27.30 -10.09 -14.40
N ARG A 588 28.52 -10.47 -14.84
CA ARG A 588 28.73 -11.73 -15.59
C ARG A 588 28.33 -12.95 -14.79
N ARG A 589 28.58 -12.93 -13.47
CA ARG A 589 28.22 -14.02 -12.56
C ARG A 589 26.72 -14.06 -12.29
N ALA A 590 26.07 -12.91 -12.09
CA ALA A 590 24.67 -12.81 -11.70
C ALA A 590 23.69 -13.01 -12.86
N PHE A 591 24.00 -12.53 -14.07
CA PHE A 591 23.02 -12.42 -15.16
C PHE A 591 23.29 -13.35 -16.34
N GLN A 592 22.22 -13.74 -17.03
CA GLN A 592 22.28 -14.55 -18.25
C GLN A 592 23.16 -13.87 -19.32
N PRO A 593 24.08 -14.59 -19.99
CA PRO A 593 24.95 -14.03 -21.04
C PRO A 593 24.23 -13.32 -22.17
N LYS A 594 22.97 -13.71 -22.46
CA LYS A 594 22.12 -13.05 -23.44
C LYS A 594 21.99 -11.53 -23.21
N TRP A 595 22.12 -11.06 -21.97
CA TRP A 595 21.93 -9.66 -21.63
C TRP A 595 23.22 -8.83 -21.66
N TRP A 596 24.41 -9.44 -21.57
CA TRP A 596 25.69 -8.71 -21.49
C TRP A 596 26.76 -9.15 -22.51
N ASN A 597 26.64 -10.30 -23.16
CA ASN A 597 27.71 -10.90 -23.98
C ASN A 597 27.70 -10.45 -25.46
N GLY A 598 27.19 -9.24 -25.73
CA GLY A 598 27.20 -8.65 -27.07
C GLY A 598 28.57 -8.03 -27.31
N THR A 599 29.16 -8.24 -28.49
CA THR A 599 30.54 -7.81 -28.80
C THR A 599 30.61 -6.55 -29.64
N HIS A 600 29.51 -6.16 -30.30
CA HIS A 600 29.43 -4.92 -31.05
C HIS A 600 29.03 -3.75 -30.13
N LEU A 601 29.48 -2.54 -30.45
CA LEU A 601 29.00 -1.32 -29.78
C LEU A 601 27.61 -0.93 -30.30
N THR A 602 26.84 -0.22 -29.49
CA THR A 602 25.62 0.46 -29.94
C THR A 602 25.96 1.60 -30.90
N ALA A 603 24.95 2.15 -31.58
CA ALA A 603 25.14 3.32 -32.44
C ALA A 603 25.73 4.53 -31.70
N ASP A 604 25.41 4.66 -30.41
CA ASP A 604 25.90 5.72 -29.53
C ASP A 604 27.25 5.37 -28.85
N GLY A 605 27.88 4.25 -29.26
CA GLY A 605 29.20 3.85 -28.81
C GLY A 605 29.25 3.16 -27.45
N TYR A 606 28.13 2.63 -26.94
CA TYR A 606 28.09 1.89 -25.67
C TYR A 606 28.36 0.40 -25.87
N THR A 607 29.02 -0.23 -24.90
CA THR A 607 29.06 -1.69 -24.80
C THR A 607 27.67 -2.24 -24.43
N HIS A 608 27.47 -3.55 -24.59
CA HIS A 608 26.21 -4.19 -24.20
C HIS A 608 25.91 -4.00 -22.70
N MET A 609 26.93 -4.12 -21.84
CA MET A 609 26.77 -3.94 -20.39
C MET A 609 26.39 -2.51 -20.02
N GLU A 610 27.02 -1.51 -20.66
CA GLU A 610 26.68 -0.10 -20.46
C GLU A 610 25.24 0.18 -20.90
N ALA A 611 24.85 -0.25 -22.10
CA ALA A 611 23.53 0.00 -22.65
C ALA A 611 22.38 -0.63 -21.83
N ASN A 612 22.61 -1.81 -21.25
CA ASN A 612 21.64 -2.52 -20.41
C ASN A 612 21.79 -2.24 -18.91
N PHE A 613 22.57 -1.23 -18.49
CA PHE A 613 22.91 -1.07 -17.08
C PHE A 613 21.70 -0.94 -16.14
N SER A 614 20.61 -0.29 -16.58
CA SER A 614 19.34 -0.20 -15.86
C SER A 614 18.72 -1.56 -15.52
N LEU A 615 18.89 -2.56 -16.39
CA LEU A 615 18.37 -3.91 -16.17
C LEU A 615 19.09 -4.58 -15.00
N TYR A 616 20.43 -4.50 -14.97
CA TYR A 616 21.23 -5.08 -13.90
C TYR A 616 21.00 -4.34 -12.59
N TRP A 617 20.99 -3.00 -12.65
CA TRP A 617 20.71 -2.14 -11.53
C TRP A 617 19.38 -2.51 -10.87
N GLY A 618 18.28 -2.46 -11.63
CA GLY A 618 16.94 -2.70 -11.11
C GLY A 618 16.79 -4.09 -10.50
N LEU A 619 17.20 -5.12 -11.23
CA LEU A 619 17.06 -6.50 -10.74
C LEU A 619 17.99 -6.81 -9.56
N ALA A 620 19.23 -6.33 -9.56
CA ALA A 620 20.15 -6.58 -8.45
C ALA A 620 19.68 -5.87 -7.17
N VAL A 621 19.29 -4.58 -7.25
CA VAL A 621 18.77 -3.84 -6.09
C VAL A 621 17.49 -4.49 -5.56
N MET A 622 16.56 -4.90 -6.44
CA MET A 622 15.39 -5.69 -6.03
C MET A 622 15.77 -6.98 -5.30
N MET A 623 16.77 -7.72 -5.78
CA MET A 623 17.20 -8.95 -5.13
C MET A 623 17.74 -8.68 -3.72
N TYR A 624 18.51 -7.60 -3.53
CA TYR A 624 18.95 -7.20 -2.20
C TYR A 624 17.78 -6.74 -1.31
N GLU A 625 16.92 -5.84 -1.79
CA GLU A 625 15.77 -5.38 -1.01
C GLU A 625 14.78 -6.51 -0.67
N SER A 626 14.73 -7.58 -1.48
CA SER A 626 13.95 -8.78 -1.19
C SER A 626 14.42 -9.55 0.05
N THR A 627 15.64 -9.32 0.52
CA THR A 627 16.16 -9.91 1.76
C THR A 627 15.82 -9.08 2.99
N LEU A 628 15.39 -7.82 2.84
CA LEU A 628 15.12 -6.91 3.96
C LEU A 628 13.73 -7.16 4.57
N VAL A 629 13.50 -8.37 5.09
CA VAL A 629 12.23 -8.81 5.67
C VAL A 629 12.30 -8.83 7.20
N SER A 630 11.38 -8.14 7.87
CA SER A 630 11.34 -7.97 9.33
C SER A 630 10.19 -8.77 9.98
N ASP A 631 10.37 -10.08 10.06
CA ASP A 631 9.39 -11.08 10.49
C ASP A 631 9.53 -11.60 11.94
N ASP A 632 10.28 -10.89 12.80
CA ASP A 632 10.48 -11.23 14.23
C ASP A 632 10.19 -10.04 15.18
N ALA A 633 9.19 -9.22 14.84
CA ALA A 633 8.68 -8.22 15.78
C ALA A 633 7.99 -8.91 16.98
N PRO A 634 7.86 -8.24 18.15
CA PRO A 634 7.05 -8.75 19.25
C PRO A 634 5.63 -9.19 18.83
N TYR A 635 5.03 -8.48 17.88
CA TYR A 635 3.76 -8.90 17.28
C TYR A 635 3.83 -10.25 16.56
N ASP A 636 4.88 -10.55 15.81
CA ASP A 636 5.02 -11.83 15.10
C ASP A 636 5.05 -12.99 16.10
N ARG A 637 5.78 -12.84 17.22
CA ARG A 637 5.78 -13.85 18.30
C ARG A 637 4.40 -13.98 18.95
N TYR A 638 3.70 -12.87 19.16
CA TYR A 638 2.32 -12.87 19.64
C TYR A 638 1.36 -13.61 18.70
N ALA A 639 1.47 -13.36 17.39
CA ALA A 639 0.66 -14.03 16.37
C ALA A 639 0.98 -15.53 16.25
N LYS A 640 2.19 -15.96 16.61
CA LYS A 640 2.59 -17.38 16.73
C LYS A 640 2.15 -18.06 18.03
N GLY A 641 1.53 -17.32 18.97
CA GLY A 641 0.97 -17.85 20.21
C GLY A 641 1.71 -17.44 21.49
N ASP A 642 2.80 -16.67 21.42
CA ASP A 642 3.41 -16.08 22.61
C ASP A 642 2.61 -14.87 23.09
N HIS A 643 1.56 -15.14 23.86
CA HIS A 643 0.70 -14.09 24.40
C HIS A 643 1.41 -13.13 25.38
N THR A 644 2.67 -13.37 25.76
CA THR A 644 3.46 -12.46 26.61
C THR A 644 4.28 -11.45 25.81
N ALA A 645 4.42 -11.63 24.49
CA ALA A 645 5.20 -10.75 23.63
C ALA A 645 4.60 -9.34 23.45
N LEU A 646 3.29 -9.17 23.72
CA LEU A 646 2.66 -7.85 23.82
C LEU A 646 2.35 -7.50 25.27
N THR A 647 2.62 -6.25 25.65
CA THR A 647 2.18 -5.70 26.94
C THR A 647 0.65 -5.60 27.00
N ALA A 648 0.09 -5.43 28.21
CA ALA A 648 -1.35 -5.23 28.37
C ALA A 648 -1.85 -3.98 27.62
N GLU A 649 -1.08 -2.90 27.67
CA GLU A 649 -1.34 -1.66 26.93
C GLU A 649 -1.29 -1.88 25.42
N ALA A 650 -0.29 -2.59 24.89
CA ALA A 650 -0.21 -2.91 23.47
C ALA A 650 -1.35 -3.84 22.99
N LYS A 651 -1.86 -4.73 23.85
CA LYS A 651 -3.05 -5.53 23.53
C LYS A 651 -4.32 -4.67 23.45
N GLU A 652 -4.44 -3.67 24.32
CA GLU A 652 -5.52 -2.68 24.23
C GLU A 652 -5.38 -1.84 22.95
N GLY A 653 -4.16 -1.43 22.60
CA GLY A 653 -3.86 -0.77 21.33
C GLY A 653 -4.25 -1.60 20.12
N LEU A 654 -3.88 -2.88 20.10
CA LEU A 654 -4.28 -3.82 19.04
C LEU A 654 -5.81 -3.94 18.97
N ARG A 655 -6.50 -3.99 20.10
CA ARG A 655 -7.97 -4.03 20.14
C ARG A 655 -8.57 -2.78 19.49
N ILE A 656 -8.09 -1.59 19.85
CA ILE A 656 -8.55 -0.32 19.25
C ILE A 656 -8.21 -0.28 17.75
N PHE A 657 -7.00 -0.69 17.37
CA PHE A 657 -6.52 -0.75 15.99
C PHE A 657 -7.41 -1.61 15.09
N LEU A 658 -7.84 -2.77 15.57
CA LEU A 658 -8.71 -3.70 14.83
C LEU A 658 -10.17 -3.24 14.77
N ASN A 659 -10.63 -2.44 15.74
CA ASN A 659 -12.05 -2.13 15.94
C ASN A 659 -12.33 -0.64 15.82
N GLU A 660 -12.25 0.14 16.92
CA GLU A 660 -12.67 1.54 16.97
C GLU A 660 -11.89 2.43 16.01
N GLY A 661 -10.57 2.19 15.88
CA GLY A 661 -9.71 2.93 14.97
C GLY A 661 -9.82 2.47 13.52
N LYS A 662 -10.31 1.24 13.28
CA LYS A 662 -10.43 0.60 11.96
C LYS A 662 -9.14 0.63 11.13
N CYS A 663 -7.98 0.79 11.75
CA CYS A 663 -6.70 0.98 11.08
C CYS A 663 -6.38 -0.20 10.15
N ILE A 664 -6.79 -1.40 10.55
CA ILE A 664 -6.66 -2.64 9.78
C ILE A 664 -7.40 -2.61 8.43
N ASN A 665 -8.36 -1.70 8.19
CA ASN A 665 -9.02 -1.61 6.87
C ASN A 665 -8.06 -1.24 5.74
N CYS A 666 -7.09 -0.38 6.03
CA CYS A 666 -6.08 0.03 5.05
C CYS A 666 -4.73 -0.68 5.28
N HIS A 667 -4.45 -1.09 6.51
CA HIS A 667 -3.20 -1.74 6.94
C HIS A 667 -3.44 -3.21 7.30
N HIS A 668 -4.04 -3.98 6.39
CA HIS A 668 -4.46 -5.36 6.61
C HIS A 668 -3.31 -6.38 6.44
N GLY A 669 -3.61 -7.63 6.81
CA GLY A 669 -2.73 -8.77 6.59
C GLY A 669 -1.47 -8.75 7.46
N PRO A 670 -0.67 -9.84 7.41
CA PRO A 670 0.59 -9.93 8.14
C PRO A 670 1.60 -8.82 7.84
N GLU A 671 1.52 -8.21 6.66
CA GLU A 671 2.36 -7.10 6.24
C GLU A 671 2.02 -5.76 6.93
N PHE A 672 0.82 -5.62 7.51
CA PHE A 672 0.29 -4.35 8.02
C PHE A 672 0.38 -3.21 7.00
N ALA A 673 0.02 -3.52 5.76
CA ALA A 673 0.20 -2.63 4.61
C ALA A 673 -0.97 -2.78 3.64
N GLY A 674 -1.21 -1.75 2.83
CA GLY A 674 -2.11 -1.86 1.68
C GLY A 674 -1.32 -2.06 0.39
N ALA A 675 -2.04 -2.41 -0.69
CA ALA A 675 -1.49 -2.62 -2.03
C ALA A 675 -0.36 -3.66 -2.10
N THR A 676 -0.45 -4.72 -1.27
CA THR A 676 0.50 -5.82 -1.29
C THR A 676 0.14 -6.84 -2.36
N VAL A 677 1.14 -7.61 -2.79
CA VAL A 677 0.93 -8.72 -3.73
C VAL A 677 -0.02 -9.75 -3.12
N SER A 678 0.11 -10.04 -1.83
CA SER A 678 -0.70 -11.05 -1.13
C SER A 678 -2.18 -10.70 -1.15
N SER A 679 -2.54 -9.42 -0.93
CA SER A 679 -3.93 -8.97 -0.85
C SER A 679 -4.55 -8.69 -2.20
N ILE A 680 -3.80 -8.11 -3.15
CA ILE A 680 -4.33 -7.79 -4.47
C ILE A 680 -4.55 -9.06 -5.31
N ARG A 681 -3.61 -10.01 -5.27
CA ARG A 681 -3.60 -11.15 -6.22
C ARG A 681 -2.89 -12.42 -5.73
N GLY A 682 -2.58 -12.49 -4.44
CA GLY A 682 -1.77 -13.54 -3.85
C GLY A 682 -2.55 -14.46 -2.91
N VAL A 683 -1.89 -14.91 -1.84
CA VAL A 683 -2.46 -15.92 -0.93
C VAL A 683 -3.65 -15.41 -0.11
N LEU A 684 -3.82 -14.09 -0.01
CA LEU A 684 -4.92 -13.43 0.71
C LEU A 684 -5.96 -12.84 -0.25
N SER A 685 -5.75 -12.89 -1.56
CA SER A 685 -6.67 -12.29 -2.52
C SER A 685 -7.90 -13.16 -2.73
N GLU A 686 -9.06 -12.54 -2.80
CA GLU A 686 -10.26 -13.19 -3.29
C GLU A 686 -10.08 -13.67 -4.75
N PRO A 687 -10.81 -14.71 -5.22
CA PRO A 687 -10.66 -15.27 -6.57
C PRO A 687 -10.82 -14.27 -7.72
N ASP A 688 -11.46 -13.14 -7.43
CA ASP A 688 -11.82 -12.04 -8.32
C ASP A 688 -10.98 -10.77 -8.01
N GLY A 689 -9.87 -10.92 -7.28
CA GLY A 689 -8.95 -9.85 -6.88
C GLY A 689 -8.25 -9.23 -8.08
N HIS A 690 -8.80 -8.11 -8.54
CA HIS A 690 -8.20 -7.23 -9.51
C HIS A 690 -7.94 -5.92 -8.75
N GLY A 691 -6.75 -5.32 -8.89
CA GLY A 691 -6.33 -4.14 -8.09
C GLY A 691 -7.16 -2.86 -8.29
N VAL A 692 -8.36 -2.98 -8.86
CA VAL A 692 -9.41 -1.98 -8.99
C VAL A 692 -10.66 -2.51 -8.28
N THR A 693 -11.11 -1.78 -7.27
CA THR A 693 -12.24 -2.19 -6.42
C THR A 693 -13.32 -1.10 -6.41
N LEU A 694 -14.58 -1.49 -6.18
CA LEU A 694 -15.68 -0.55 -5.96
C LEU A 694 -15.91 -0.37 -4.46
N MET A 695 -15.67 0.83 -3.91
CA MET A 695 -15.90 1.11 -2.49
C MET A 695 -16.92 2.25 -2.26
N PRO A 696 -17.64 2.22 -1.13
CA PRO A 696 -18.22 3.42 -0.57
C PRO A 696 -17.10 4.43 -0.27
N MET A 697 -17.27 5.66 -0.74
CA MET A 697 -16.42 6.80 -0.36
C MET A 697 -17.14 7.63 0.70
N ALA A 698 -16.49 8.67 1.23
CA ALA A 698 -17.19 9.67 2.03
C ALA A 698 -18.39 10.31 1.29
N VAL A 699 -18.34 10.36 -0.06
CA VAL A 699 -19.46 10.74 -0.92
C VAL A 699 -19.72 9.70 -2.00
N GLY A 700 -20.83 8.97 -1.86
CA GLY A 700 -21.30 8.00 -2.86
C GLY A 700 -20.38 6.78 -2.98
N ILE A 701 -20.40 6.15 -4.15
CA ILE A 701 -19.60 4.95 -4.45
C ILE A 701 -18.68 5.30 -5.63
N ALA A 702 -17.43 4.85 -5.57
CA ALA A 702 -16.47 5.04 -6.66
C ALA A 702 -15.57 3.81 -6.83
N PHE A 703 -15.01 3.69 -8.02
CA PHE A 703 -13.88 2.79 -8.25
C PHE A 703 -12.59 3.44 -7.76
N TYR A 704 -11.67 2.64 -7.25
CA TYR A 704 -10.37 3.10 -6.75
C TYR A 704 -9.33 2.01 -6.96
N ASP A 705 -8.06 2.42 -6.87
CA ASP A 705 -6.93 1.50 -6.92
C ASP A 705 -6.73 0.89 -5.53
N GLU A 706 -6.83 -0.43 -5.43
CA GLU A 706 -6.75 -1.17 -4.17
C GLU A 706 -5.46 -0.82 -3.39
N GLY A 707 -5.62 -0.45 -2.11
CA GLY A 707 -4.50 -0.05 -1.25
C GLY A 707 -3.98 1.39 -1.41
N PHE A 708 -4.63 2.22 -2.23
CA PHE A 708 -4.34 3.64 -2.37
C PHE A 708 -5.49 4.47 -1.81
N TYR A 709 -5.21 5.32 -0.80
CA TYR A 709 -6.25 6.05 -0.08
C TYR A 709 -5.94 7.53 0.03
N ASN A 710 -6.97 8.37 -0.12
CA ASN A 710 -6.91 9.77 0.27
C ASN A 710 -7.40 9.90 1.71
N ILE A 711 -6.46 10.23 2.60
CA ILE A 711 -6.73 10.38 4.04
C ILE A 711 -6.81 11.85 4.48
N GLY A 712 -6.66 12.82 3.58
CA GLY A 712 -6.83 14.24 3.92
C GLY A 712 -5.67 14.89 4.69
N VAL A 713 -4.42 14.43 4.49
CA VAL A 713 -3.21 15.07 5.06
C VAL A 713 -2.97 16.48 4.49
N ARG A 714 -3.21 16.66 3.19
CA ARG A 714 -3.19 17.95 2.47
C ARG A 714 -4.34 18.02 1.48
N PRO A 715 -4.73 19.22 1.00
CA PRO A 715 -5.66 19.36 -0.10
C PRO A 715 -5.26 18.51 -1.32
N THR A 716 -6.22 17.80 -1.92
CA THR A 716 -5.98 16.99 -3.13
C THR A 716 -5.34 17.78 -4.29
N ALA A 717 -5.64 19.08 -4.39
CA ALA A 717 -5.07 19.93 -5.43
C ALA A 717 -3.56 20.18 -5.28
N GLU A 718 -3.02 19.98 -4.08
CA GLU A 718 -1.59 20.10 -3.82
C GLU A 718 -0.87 18.83 -4.27
N ASP A 719 -1.32 17.63 -3.92
CA ASP A 719 -0.69 16.42 -4.46
C ASP A 719 -1.77 15.40 -4.86
N ILE A 720 -1.87 15.14 -6.17
CA ILE A 720 -2.89 14.25 -6.74
C ILE A 720 -2.52 12.76 -6.62
N GLY A 721 -1.31 12.42 -6.16
CA GLY A 721 -0.90 11.05 -5.89
C GLY A 721 -1.05 10.12 -7.11
N VAL A 722 -1.64 8.94 -6.91
CA VAL A 722 -1.87 7.94 -7.99
C VAL A 722 -2.88 8.43 -9.05
N GLY A 723 -3.61 9.51 -8.77
CA GLY A 723 -4.44 10.18 -9.76
C GLY A 723 -3.64 10.84 -10.89
N ALA A 724 -2.33 11.00 -10.76
CA ALA A 724 -1.53 11.65 -11.79
C ALA A 724 -1.58 10.93 -13.15
N THR A 725 -1.31 11.72 -14.19
CA THR A 725 -1.14 11.25 -15.56
C THR A 725 0.27 11.56 -16.01
N VAL A 726 0.96 10.57 -16.57
CA VAL A 726 2.29 10.78 -17.15
C VAL A 726 2.11 11.38 -18.55
N PRO A 727 2.70 12.56 -18.84
CA PRO A 727 2.60 13.18 -20.14
C PRO A 727 3.01 12.23 -21.27
N GLY A 728 2.13 12.08 -22.27
CA GLY A 728 2.34 11.21 -23.43
C GLY A 728 2.18 9.71 -23.20
N LEU A 729 2.07 9.26 -21.94
CA LEU A 729 2.00 7.83 -21.59
C LEU A 729 0.69 7.41 -20.92
N GLY A 730 -0.05 8.34 -20.31
CA GLY A 730 -1.38 8.09 -19.76
C GLY A 730 -1.43 7.97 -18.22
N PRO A 731 -2.59 7.62 -17.65
CA PRO A 731 -2.81 7.64 -16.20
C PRO A 731 -1.95 6.65 -15.42
N LEU A 732 -1.55 7.02 -14.20
CA LEU A 732 -0.92 6.08 -13.26
C LEU A 732 -1.97 5.10 -12.70
N SER A 733 -3.13 5.61 -12.27
CA SER A 733 -4.22 4.80 -11.73
C SER A 733 -4.70 3.71 -12.70
N TYR A 734 -4.81 2.48 -12.20
CA TYR A 734 -5.42 1.38 -12.93
C TYR A 734 -6.91 1.63 -13.18
N SER A 735 -7.63 2.17 -12.20
CA SER A 735 -9.04 2.54 -12.36
C SER A 735 -9.28 3.51 -13.52
N ARG A 736 -8.42 4.53 -13.66
CA ARG A 736 -8.49 5.49 -14.78
C ARG A 736 -8.13 4.87 -16.12
N ARG A 737 -7.19 3.92 -16.15
CA ARG A 737 -6.83 3.20 -17.38
C ARG A 737 -7.98 2.30 -17.84
N GLU A 738 -8.64 1.62 -16.91
CA GLU A 738 -9.85 0.84 -17.21
C GLU A 738 -10.99 1.71 -17.77
N GLN A 739 -11.17 2.94 -17.26
CA GLN A 739 -12.12 3.91 -17.84
C GLN A 739 -11.81 4.26 -19.30
N LEU A 740 -10.53 4.26 -19.68
CA LEU A 740 -10.09 4.49 -21.06
C LEU A 740 -10.19 3.22 -21.93
N GLY A 741 -10.63 2.09 -21.36
CA GLY A 741 -10.74 0.81 -22.05
C GLY A 741 -9.42 0.04 -22.13
N GLU A 742 -8.42 0.42 -21.34
CA GLU A 742 -7.16 -0.29 -21.20
C GLU A 742 -7.23 -1.31 -20.06
N ASP A 743 -6.59 -2.47 -20.22
CA ASP A 743 -6.41 -3.47 -19.15
C ASP A 743 -7.70 -3.87 -18.40
N ILE A 744 -8.84 -3.82 -19.11
CA ILE A 744 -10.20 -3.99 -18.57
C ILE A 744 -10.34 -5.27 -17.75
N ASP A 745 -10.69 -5.14 -16.47
CA ASP A 745 -11.11 -6.25 -15.64
C ASP A 745 -12.44 -6.83 -16.16
N PRO A 746 -12.51 -8.13 -16.51
CA PRO A 746 -13.76 -8.76 -16.92
C PRO A 746 -14.86 -8.77 -15.85
N LEU A 747 -14.53 -8.59 -14.57
CA LEU A 747 -15.46 -8.61 -13.43
C LEU A 747 -15.87 -7.21 -13.00
N ASN A 748 -14.95 -6.25 -12.96
CA ASN A 748 -15.19 -4.87 -12.53
C ASN A 748 -14.96 -3.84 -13.65
N VAL A 749 -15.66 -4.00 -14.79
CA VAL A 749 -15.55 -3.04 -15.91
C VAL A 749 -15.88 -1.62 -15.46
N VAL A 750 -14.87 -0.74 -15.41
CA VAL A 750 -15.06 0.68 -15.11
C VAL A 750 -15.51 1.41 -16.37
N SER A 751 -16.82 1.63 -16.54
CA SER A 751 -17.31 2.40 -17.68
C SER A 751 -16.95 3.89 -17.58
N PRO A 752 -16.80 4.62 -18.70
CA PRO A 752 -16.34 6.03 -18.70
C PRO A 752 -17.18 7.00 -17.87
N ASP A 753 -18.45 6.67 -17.62
CA ASP A 753 -19.40 7.46 -16.83
C ASP A 753 -19.34 7.16 -15.32
N ARG A 754 -18.59 6.13 -14.91
CA ARG A 754 -18.46 5.75 -13.50
C ARG A 754 -17.52 6.70 -12.79
N ARG A 755 -17.80 6.93 -11.51
CA ARG A 755 -16.93 7.73 -10.66
C ARG A 755 -15.67 6.92 -10.29
N VAL A 756 -14.52 7.56 -10.37
CA VAL A 756 -13.23 7.07 -9.85
C VAL A 756 -12.72 8.02 -8.77
N ALA A 757 -12.20 7.47 -7.67
CA ALA A 757 -11.72 8.20 -6.50
C ALA A 757 -10.23 7.89 -6.25
N VAL A 758 -9.35 8.52 -7.02
CA VAL A 758 -7.89 8.27 -6.98
C VAL A 758 -7.07 9.55 -6.81
N ASP A 759 -7.72 10.72 -6.82
CA ASP A 759 -7.01 11.99 -6.64
C ASP A 759 -6.67 12.20 -5.16
N GLY A 760 -5.40 12.51 -4.89
CA GLY A 760 -4.85 12.65 -3.54
C GLY A 760 -4.73 11.34 -2.79
N ALA A 761 -4.81 10.22 -3.51
CA ALA A 761 -4.66 8.89 -2.95
C ALA A 761 -3.20 8.42 -3.04
N PHE A 762 -2.72 7.85 -1.94
CA PHE A 762 -1.36 7.33 -1.80
C PHE A 762 -1.39 5.91 -1.27
N LYS A 763 -0.36 5.13 -1.62
CA LYS A 763 -0.17 3.78 -1.15
C LYS A 763 -0.14 3.74 0.38
N ALA A 764 -0.99 2.92 1.00
CA ALA A 764 -0.92 2.67 2.44
C ALA A 764 0.42 1.98 2.77
N PRO A 765 1.31 2.62 3.56
CA PRO A 765 2.62 2.05 3.87
C PRO A 765 2.49 0.87 4.84
N THR A 766 3.56 0.09 4.95
CA THR A 766 3.72 -0.90 6.02
C THR A 766 3.85 -0.18 7.35
N LEU A 767 3.17 -0.69 8.39
CA LEU A 767 3.34 -0.21 9.77
C LEU A 767 4.43 -0.98 10.54
N ARG A 768 5.07 -1.98 9.93
CA ARG A 768 6.23 -2.65 10.51
C ARG A 768 7.41 -1.70 10.62
N ASN A 769 8.05 -1.68 11.79
CA ASN A 769 9.13 -0.77 12.17
C ASN A 769 8.76 0.72 12.13
N VAL A 770 7.46 1.07 12.12
CA VAL A 770 7.00 2.46 11.93
C VAL A 770 7.56 3.43 12.97
N GLU A 771 7.87 2.95 14.18
CA GLU A 771 8.53 3.73 15.23
C GLU A 771 9.87 4.37 14.78
N LEU A 772 10.59 3.74 13.86
CA LEU A 772 11.93 4.14 13.41
C LEU A 772 11.92 4.93 12.10
N THR A 773 10.74 5.21 11.53
CA THR A 773 10.61 5.71 10.14
C THR A 773 9.85 7.03 10.05
N GLY A 774 9.95 7.87 11.08
CA GLY A 774 9.49 9.26 11.01
C GLY A 774 10.41 10.13 10.13
N PRO A 775 10.01 11.38 9.80
CA PRO A 775 8.69 11.94 10.00
C PRO A 775 7.63 11.23 9.14
N TYR A 776 6.36 11.36 9.53
CA TYR A 776 5.27 10.52 9.02
C TYR A 776 4.45 11.17 7.91
N PHE A 777 3.73 10.32 7.17
CA PHE A 777 2.98 10.62 5.93
C PHE A 777 3.87 10.89 4.71
N HIS A 778 3.27 10.91 3.52
CA HIS A 778 3.98 11.14 2.25
C HIS A 778 4.70 12.49 2.17
N ASN A 779 4.31 13.46 3.01
CA ASN A 779 4.91 14.78 3.11
C ASN A 779 5.72 14.99 4.40
N GLY A 780 5.84 13.98 5.27
CA GLY A 780 6.58 14.10 6.52
C GLY A 780 6.02 15.16 7.48
N SER A 781 4.70 15.37 7.53
CA SER A 781 4.09 16.50 8.28
C SER A 781 3.91 16.27 9.78
N ALA A 782 4.15 15.06 10.28
CA ALA A 782 4.05 14.71 11.70
C ALA A 782 5.37 14.12 12.20
N LYS A 783 5.80 14.50 13.41
CA LYS A 783 7.07 14.02 13.98
C LYS A 783 6.94 12.73 14.80
N SER A 784 5.74 12.43 15.30
CA SER A 784 5.50 11.37 16.28
C SER A 784 4.35 10.43 15.90
N LEU A 785 4.40 9.19 16.38
CA LEU A 785 3.26 8.27 16.26
C LEU A 785 2.03 8.83 16.99
N THR A 786 2.23 9.57 18.08
CA THR A 786 1.16 10.27 18.80
C THR A 786 0.45 11.28 17.90
N GLU A 787 1.18 12.11 17.15
CA GLU A 787 0.60 13.06 16.21
C GLU A 787 -0.16 12.37 15.07
N VAL A 788 0.34 11.22 14.60
CA VAL A 788 -0.34 10.38 13.59
C VAL A 788 -1.67 9.84 14.15
N VAL A 789 -1.68 9.28 15.36
CA VAL A 789 -2.91 8.77 15.97
C VAL A 789 -3.90 9.91 16.26
N GLN A 790 -3.40 11.07 16.70
CA GLN A 790 -4.22 12.28 16.88
C GLN A 790 -4.85 12.74 15.57
N PHE A 791 -4.13 12.66 14.44
CA PHE A 791 -4.66 12.96 13.10
C PHE A 791 -5.88 12.12 12.74
N TYR A 792 -5.80 10.80 12.94
CA TYR A 792 -6.95 9.92 12.71
C TYR A 792 -8.06 10.14 13.75
N THR A 793 -7.71 10.45 15.00
CA THR A 793 -8.66 10.74 16.08
C THR A 793 -9.58 11.92 15.74
N ARG A 794 -9.03 12.98 15.12
CA ARG A 794 -9.81 14.14 14.65
C ARG A 794 -10.44 13.98 13.26
N GLY A 795 -10.12 12.91 12.53
CA GLY A 795 -10.77 12.56 11.26
C GLY A 795 -10.23 13.27 10.02
N ALA A 796 -8.93 13.56 9.99
CA ALA A 796 -8.17 14.30 8.97
C ALA A 796 -8.11 15.82 9.13
N ASP A 797 -7.04 16.40 8.58
CA ASP A 797 -6.78 17.85 8.56
C ASP A 797 -7.61 18.54 7.46
N PHE A 798 -7.76 17.92 6.29
CA PHE A 798 -8.44 18.49 5.12
C PHE A 798 -9.70 17.72 4.70
N ARG A 799 -10.43 17.15 5.67
CA ARG A 799 -11.63 16.33 5.44
C ARG A 799 -12.64 16.96 4.50
N LYS A 800 -13.02 18.23 4.72
CA LYS A 800 -14.03 18.92 3.92
C LYS A 800 -13.54 19.20 2.49
N THR A 801 -12.29 19.62 2.36
CA THR A 801 -11.66 19.92 1.06
C THR A 801 -11.54 18.65 0.21
N ASN A 802 -11.22 17.52 0.83
CA ASN A 802 -11.00 16.26 0.13
C ASN A 802 -12.25 15.37 0.08
N ILE A 803 -13.40 15.82 0.59
CA ILE A 803 -14.59 14.98 0.86
C ILE A 803 -15.08 14.17 -0.36
N ARG A 804 -14.78 14.64 -1.58
CA ARG A 804 -15.05 13.91 -2.81
C ARG A 804 -14.37 12.54 -2.77
N ASP A 805 -13.05 12.52 -2.63
CA ASP A 805 -12.21 11.31 -2.77
C ASP A 805 -11.70 10.76 -1.44
N LEU A 806 -12.07 11.38 -0.32
CA LEU A 806 -11.69 10.94 1.03
C LEU A 806 -12.26 9.55 1.35
N ASP A 807 -11.40 8.72 1.92
CA ASP A 807 -11.76 7.41 2.46
C ASP A 807 -12.85 7.53 3.56
N PRO A 808 -13.89 6.68 3.55
CA PRO A 808 -15.01 6.78 4.49
C PRO A 808 -14.61 6.50 5.94
N ASP A 809 -13.54 5.74 6.20
CA ASP A 809 -13.12 5.41 7.56
C ASP A 809 -12.31 6.52 8.23
N VAL A 810 -11.95 7.57 7.49
CA VAL A 810 -11.32 8.78 8.02
C VAL A 810 -12.38 9.81 8.43
N HIS A 811 -13.23 9.44 9.39
CA HIS A 811 -14.30 10.28 9.94
C HIS A 811 -14.09 10.67 11.42
N GLY A 812 -12.92 10.35 11.97
CA GLY A 812 -12.59 10.54 13.38
C GLY A 812 -12.76 9.27 14.19
N ILE A 813 -12.09 9.20 15.33
CA ILE A 813 -12.18 8.07 16.25
C ILE A 813 -12.70 8.60 17.59
N PRO A 814 -14.03 8.71 17.78
CA PRO A 814 -14.61 9.27 19.01
C PRO A 814 -14.11 8.60 20.29
N HIS A 815 -13.77 7.30 20.21
CA HIS A 815 -13.21 6.55 21.34
C HIS A 815 -11.85 7.08 21.84
N LEU A 816 -11.10 7.78 20.99
CA LEU A 816 -9.79 8.34 21.30
C LEU A 816 -9.84 9.84 21.61
N GLN A 817 -10.97 10.51 21.39
CA GLN A 817 -11.15 11.93 21.68
C GLN A 817 -11.15 12.17 23.19
N GLY A 818 -10.26 13.05 23.67
CA GLY A 818 -10.05 13.26 25.11
C GLY A 818 -9.51 12.03 25.87
N ASN A 819 -9.04 11.00 25.18
CA ASN A 819 -8.56 9.75 25.78
C ASN A 819 -7.05 9.53 25.49
N PRO A 820 -6.15 10.18 26.25
CA PRO A 820 -4.72 10.05 26.04
C PRO A 820 -4.19 8.63 26.30
N GLU A 821 -4.82 7.87 27.20
CA GLU A 821 -4.46 6.48 27.48
C GLU A 821 -4.77 5.57 26.28
N GLY A 822 -5.91 5.76 25.61
CA GLY A 822 -6.25 5.04 24.38
C GLY A 822 -5.29 5.37 23.23
N ILE A 823 -4.86 6.64 23.10
CA ILE A 823 -3.85 7.04 22.12
C ILE A 823 -2.52 6.36 22.44
N ALA A 824 -2.08 6.40 23.70
CA ALA A 824 -0.86 5.75 24.16
C ALA A 824 -0.89 4.24 23.91
N ALA A 825 -2.04 3.58 24.13
CA ALA A 825 -2.22 2.17 23.85
C ALA A 825 -2.00 1.84 22.37
N VAL A 826 -2.58 2.61 21.45
CA VAL A 826 -2.36 2.42 20.00
C VAL A 826 -0.90 2.65 19.62
N VAL A 827 -0.26 3.70 20.17
CA VAL A 827 1.18 3.95 19.95
C VAL A 827 2.03 2.79 20.46
N ALA A 828 1.73 2.28 21.66
CA ALA A 828 2.42 1.13 22.24
C ALA A 828 2.27 -0.11 21.33
N PHE A 829 1.10 -0.35 20.75
CA PHE A 829 0.92 -1.42 19.77
C PHE A 829 1.82 -1.23 18.53
N LEU A 830 1.84 -0.02 17.95
CA LEU A 830 2.67 0.28 16.77
C LEU A 830 4.17 0.07 17.04
N GLN A 831 4.65 0.40 18.25
CA GLN A 831 6.03 0.12 18.67
C GLN A 831 6.35 -1.39 18.77
N HIS A 832 5.35 -2.23 19.06
CA HIS A 832 5.51 -3.69 19.06
C HIS A 832 5.50 -4.30 17.64
N LEU A 833 5.36 -3.49 16.60
CA LEU A 833 5.62 -3.86 15.20
C LEU A 833 7.08 -3.65 14.78
N THR A 834 7.95 -3.21 15.70
CA THR A 834 9.39 -3.00 15.44
C THR A 834 10.18 -4.28 15.71
N ASP A 835 10.86 -4.78 14.68
CA ASP A 835 11.75 -5.93 14.77
C ASP A 835 13.07 -5.52 15.45
N GLY A 836 13.50 -6.32 16.43
CA GLY A 836 14.74 -6.08 17.17
C GLY A 836 15.99 -6.14 16.29
N ARG A 837 15.96 -6.92 15.19
CA ARG A 837 17.05 -6.97 14.20
C ARG A 837 17.15 -5.67 13.43
N VAL A 838 16.04 -5.07 13.02
CA VAL A 838 16.03 -3.77 12.33
C VAL A 838 16.57 -2.69 13.26
N ARG A 839 16.04 -2.61 14.50
CA ARG A 839 16.49 -1.62 15.49
C ARG A 839 17.99 -1.69 15.75
N LEU A 840 18.54 -2.89 15.82
CA LEU A 840 19.95 -3.13 16.09
C LEU A 840 20.77 -3.33 14.82
N GLN A 841 20.22 -3.11 13.62
CA GLN A 841 20.92 -3.25 12.34
C GLN A 841 21.60 -4.63 12.17
N LYS A 842 21.00 -5.68 12.73
CA LYS A 842 21.49 -7.06 12.61
C LYS A 842 21.15 -7.62 11.25
N ALA A 843 21.90 -8.63 10.80
CA ALA A 843 21.60 -9.31 9.55
C ALA A 843 20.11 -9.73 9.47
N PRO A 844 19.46 -9.50 8.31
CA PRO A 844 20.03 -9.02 7.03
C PRO A 844 20.10 -7.48 6.87
N PHE A 845 19.93 -6.71 7.94
CA PHE A 845 19.92 -5.23 7.93
C PHE A 845 21.30 -4.60 8.23
N ASP A 846 22.34 -5.41 8.30
CA ASP A 846 23.73 -4.96 8.41
C ASP A 846 24.19 -4.27 7.12
N HIS A 847 25.17 -3.37 7.20
CA HIS A 847 25.48 -2.48 6.09
C HIS A 847 26.94 -1.96 6.11
N PRO A 848 27.49 -1.57 4.94
CA PRO A 848 28.75 -0.84 4.88
C PRO A 848 28.62 0.57 5.47
N GLU A 849 29.75 1.23 5.70
CA GLU A 849 29.81 2.62 6.13
C GLU A 849 29.09 3.54 5.14
N LEU A 850 28.51 4.63 5.65
CA LEU A 850 27.87 5.65 4.84
C LEU A 850 28.22 7.05 5.34
N ILE A 851 28.63 7.93 4.43
CA ILE A 851 28.91 9.33 4.75
C ILE A 851 27.70 10.18 4.37
N LEU A 852 26.96 10.65 5.36
CA LEU A 852 25.73 11.42 5.17
C LEU A 852 26.03 12.91 5.11
N VAL A 853 25.40 13.60 4.16
CA VAL A 853 25.28 15.06 4.21
C VAL A 853 24.15 15.41 5.18
N ASN A 854 24.39 16.39 6.04
CA ASN A 854 23.44 16.86 7.05
C ASN A 854 23.47 18.39 7.09
N GLY A 855 23.02 19.00 6.00
CA GLY A 855 23.07 20.44 5.78
C GLY A 855 24.44 20.98 5.39
N HIS A 856 24.58 22.30 5.41
CA HIS A 856 25.71 23.00 4.79
C HIS A 856 26.19 24.20 5.60
N SER A 857 27.49 24.49 5.48
CA SER A 857 28.07 25.79 5.83
C SER A 857 28.10 26.71 4.62
N THR A 858 27.56 27.93 4.76
CA THR A 858 27.55 28.95 3.69
C THR A 858 28.72 29.93 3.78
N THR A 859 29.76 29.62 4.57
CA THR A 859 30.93 30.50 4.74
C THR A 859 31.87 30.50 3.54
N SER A 860 31.85 29.42 2.76
CA SER A 860 32.61 29.26 1.53
C SER A 860 31.78 29.76 0.35
N GLN A 861 32.40 30.54 -0.55
CA GLN A 861 31.80 30.96 -1.82
C GLN A 861 32.66 30.42 -2.97
N PRO A 862 32.08 30.04 -4.13
CA PRO A 862 30.69 30.30 -4.56
C PRO A 862 29.67 29.19 -4.18
N ARG A 863 30.08 28.13 -3.48
CA ARG A 863 29.18 27.02 -3.07
C ARG A 863 29.28 26.71 -1.59
N ALA A 864 28.17 26.24 -1.02
CA ALA A 864 28.11 25.84 0.36
C ALA A 864 28.90 24.54 0.55
N THR A 865 29.60 24.43 1.67
CA THR A 865 30.37 23.24 2.05
C THR A 865 29.45 22.28 2.79
N ASP A 866 29.43 21.01 2.39
CA ASP A 866 28.61 19.97 3.02
C ASP A 866 29.06 19.71 4.47
N ASN A 867 28.12 19.67 5.42
CA ASN A 867 28.37 19.17 6.76
C ASN A 867 28.19 17.65 6.76
N LEU A 868 29.24 16.91 7.11
CA LEU A 868 29.28 15.46 6.94
C LEU A 868 29.22 14.72 8.28
N LEU A 869 28.40 13.66 8.30
CA LEU A 869 28.29 12.71 9.39
C LEU A 869 28.66 11.30 8.88
N VAL A 870 29.34 10.50 9.70
CA VAL A 870 29.58 9.08 9.39
C VAL A 870 28.58 8.19 10.14
N LEU A 871 27.90 7.35 9.37
CA LEU A 871 27.26 6.12 9.83
C LEU A 871 28.28 4.98 9.69
N PRO A 872 28.82 4.43 10.80
CA PRO A 872 29.83 3.38 10.74
C PRO A 872 29.32 2.11 10.07
N ALA A 873 30.21 1.33 9.46
CA ALA A 873 29.86 -0.01 8.99
C ALA A 873 29.36 -0.89 10.14
N THR A 874 28.30 -1.65 9.90
CA THR A 874 27.70 -2.58 10.85
C THR A 874 27.80 -4.00 10.29
N GLY A 875 28.32 -4.94 11.07
CA GLY A 875 28.39 -6.36 10.72
C GLY A 875 27.13 -7.14 11.10
N ALA A 876 27.08 -8.43 10.78
CA ALA A 876 25.91 -9.29 10.98
C ALA A 876 25.40 -9.33 12.43
N GLY A 877 26.29 -9.15 13.42
CA GLY A 877 25.95 -9.08 14.85
C GLY A 877 25.15 -7.84 15.27
N GLY A 878 25.04 -6.85 14.40
CA GLY A 878 24.36 -5.58 14.64
C GLY A 878 25.22 -4.52 15.31
N GLY A 879 24.65 -3.32 15.40
CA GLY A 879 25.27 -2.13 15.96
C GLY A 879 24.47 -1.53 17.10
N ARG A 880 24.57 -0.21 17.22
CA ARG A 880 23.77 0.57 18.17
C ARG A 880 22.29 0.55 17.77
N SER A 881 21.42 0.80 18.74
CA SER A 881 20.01 1.06 18.43
C SER A 881 19.89 2.28 17.52
N LEU A 882 19.10 2.16 16.47
CA LEU A 882 18.64 3.29 15.66
C LEU A 882 17.83 4.27 16.51
N GLN A 883 17.89 5.55 16.14
CA GLN A 883 17.09 6.62 16.72
C GLN A 883 15.72 6.70 16.03
N THR A 884 14.73 7.16 16.78
CA THR A 884 13.49 7.70 16.23
C THR A 884 13.70 9.13 15.71
N PHE A 885 12.80 9.62 14.86
CA PHE A 885 12.85 11.01 14.41
C PHE A 885 12.66 12.02 15.55
N GLU A 886 11.85 11.69 16.57
CA GLU A 886 11.67 12.54 17.74
C GLU A 886 12.97 12.70 18.54
N GLU A 887 13.67 11.60 18.78
CA GLU A 887 14.99 11.63 19.44
C GLU A 887 16.00 12.47 18.64
N ALA A 888 15.96 12.39 17.31
CA ALA A 888 16.80 13.21 16.42
C ALA A 888 16.46 14.71 16.49
N LEU A 889 15.19 15.07 16.64
CA LEU A 889 14.76 16.46 16.85
C LEU A 889 15.20 17.02 18.21
N GLU A 890 15.19 16.18 19.26
CA GLU A 890 15.53 16.58 20.62
C GLU A 890 17.03 16.68 20.87
N SER A 891 17.79 15.72 20.35
CA SER A 891 19.20 15.52 20.69
C SER A 891 20.16 15.62 19.51
N GLY A 892 19.65 15.80 18.29
CA GLY A 892 20.42 15.67 17.06
C GLY A 892 20.68 14.20 16.69
N LEU A 893 21.29 14.01 15.53
CA LEU A 893 21.68 12.67 15.06
C LEU A 893 22.86 12.15 15.89
N ASN A 894 22.74 10.93 16.41
CA ASN A 894 23.77 10.21 17.14
C ASN A 894 24.81 9.59 16.19
N LEU A 895 25.36 10.44 15.33
CA LEU A 895 26.39 10.12 14.34
C LEU A 895 27.62 11.01 14.56
N PHE A 896 28.76 10.61 14.00
CA PHE A 896 30.02 11.31 14.25
C PHE A 896 30.31 12.33 13.15
N PRO A 897 30.67 13.59 13.47
CA PRO A 897 31.05 14.57 12.46
C PRO A 897 32.43 14.24 11.86
N ILE A 898 32.62 14.57 10.59
CA ILE A 898 33.89 14.35 9.87
C ILE A 898 34.52 15.69 9.53
N SER A 899 35.79 15.86 9.90
CA SER A 899 36.55 17.09 9.60
C SER A 899 37.32 17.01 8.28
N ASN A 900 37.77 15.80 7.88
CA ASN A 900 38.58 15.55 6.68
C ASN A 900 38.05 14.31 5.92
N PRO A 901 37.00 14.43 5.11
CA PRO A 901 36.46 13.33 4.31
C PRO A 901 37.40 12.93 3.15
N ARG A 902 37.21 11.71 2.60
CA ARG A 902 37.87 11.31 1.34
C ARG A 902 37.46 12.27 0.19
N PRO A 903 38.32 12.49 -0.82
CA PRO A 903 38.00 13.39 -1.92
C PRO A 903 36.77 12.92 -2.69
N THR A 904 35.94 13.88 -3.05
CA THR A 904 34.69 13.77 -3.83
C THR A 904 34.72 14.88 -4.89
N ALA A 905 33.65 15.04 -5.70
CA ALA A 905 33.58 16.11 -6.70
C ALA A 905 34.12 17.44 -6.13
N PRO A 906 35.16 18.04 -6.74
CA PRO A 906 35.87 19.17 -6.13
C PRO A 906 34.92 20.35 -5.94
N GLU A 907 34.94 20.92 -4.73
CA GLU A 907 34.47 22.29 -4.51
C GLU A 907 35.37 23.18 -5.35
N LEU A 908 34.81 23.96 -6.28
CA LEU A 908 35.58 24.90 -7.08
C LEU A 908 36.26 25.89 -6.13
N THR A 909 37.54 25.67 -5.84
CA THR A 909 38.40 26.70 -5.26
C THR A 909 38.51 27.81 -6.28
N THR A 910 38.41 29.06 -5.83
CA THR A 910 38.68 30.27 -6.62
C THR A 910 40.16 30.29 -7.05
N SER A 911 40.52 29.50 -8.05
CA SER A 911 41.78 29.58 -8.76
C SER A 911 41.43 29.65 -10.22
N ALA A 912 41.58 30.85 -10.78
CA ALA A 912 41.46 31.13 -12.19
C ALA A 912 42.21 30.08 -13.01
N VAL A 913 41.49 29.31 -13.83
CA VAL A 913 42.03 28.84 -15.10
C VAL A 913 41.63 29.92 -16.09
N GLU A 914 42.58 30.80 -16.41
CA GLU A 914 42.53 31.53 -17.67
C GLU A 914 42.20 30.50 -18.75
N ALA A 915 41.02 30.63 -19.34
CA ALA A 915 40.70 29.92 -20.57
C ALA A 915 41.79 30.29 -21.58
N ALA A 916 42.66 29.35 -21.91
CA ALA A 916 43.53 29.49 -23.07
C ALA A 916 42.60 29.77 -24.27
N PRO A 917 42.80 30.87 -25.02
CA PRO A 917 41.96 31.17 -26.16
C PRO A 917 42.14 30.06 -27.19
N VAL A 918 41.08 29.29 -27.40
CA VAL A 918 41.00 28.39 -28.55
C VAL A 918 40.84 29.29 -29.77
N GLU A 919 41.87 29.33 -30.61
CA GLU A 919 41.77 30.00 -31.91
C GLU A 919 40.62 29.38 -32.72
N PRO A 920 39.73 30.20 -33.30
CA PRO A 920 38.61 29.69 -34.08
C PRO A 920 39.13 29.09 -35.39
N VAL A 921 38.91 27.78 -35.56
CA VAL A 921 39.02 27.12 -36.86
C VAL A 921 37.90 27.68 -37.75
N ALA A 922 38.29 28.32 -38.85
CA ALA A 922 37.37 28.91 -39.82
C ALA A 922 36.47 27.84 -40.46
N VAL A 923 35.16 28.04 -40.38
CA VAL A 923 34.15 27.30 -41.14
C VAL A 923 33.60 28.25 -42.21
N GLU A 924 33.59 27.83 -43.47
CA GLU A 924 33.08 28.62 -44.60
C GLU A 924 31.56 28.88 -44.49
N PRO A 925 31.05 30.03 -44.97
CA PRO A 925 29.65 30.41 -44.83
C PRO A 925 28.73 29.77 -45.88
N VAL A 926 27.56 29.31 -45.44
CA VAL A 926 26.42 28.90 -46.30
C VAL A 926 25.56 30.14 -46.60
N PRO A 927 25.07 30.36 -47.84
CA PRO A 927 24.47 31.63 -48.26
C PRO A 927 22.97 31.78 -47.87
N GLU A 928 22.58 33.04 -47.62
CA GLU A 928 21.21 33.50 -47.30
C GLU A 928 20.23 33.42 -48.48
N PRO A 929 18.91 33.21 -48.25
CA PRO A 929 17.87 33.39 -49.25
C PRO A 929 17.36 34.84 -49.33
N ALA A 930 17.11 35.31 -50.55
CA ALA A 930 16.73 36.68 -50.90
C ALA A 930 15.28 37.07 -50.55
N ALA A 931 15.10 38.38 -50.31
CA ALA A 931 13.88 39.07 -49.91
C ALA A 931 12.81 39.21 -51.03
N VAL A 932 11.53 39.30 -50.63
CA VAL A 932 10.44 39.87 -51.45
C VAL A 932 9.56 40.79 -50.57
N GLU A 933 9.20 41.94 -51.14
CA GLU A 933 8.67 43.17 -50.54
C GLU A 933 7.24 43.13 -49.98
N ALA A 934 6.95 44.11 -49.12
CA ALA A 934 5.70 44.34 -48.41
C ALA A 934 4.68 45.21 -49.19
N VAL A 935 3.38 45.00 -48.93
CA VAL A 935 2.26 45.91 -49.28
C VAL A 935 1.28 46.00 -48.09
N PRO A 936 0.71 47.18 -47.74
CA PRO A 936 0.11 47.45 -46.43
C PRO A 936 -1.41 47.18 -46.33
N ALA A 937 -1.90 47.15 -45.08
CA ALA A 937 -3.22 46.72 -44.60
C ALA A 937 -4.37 47.73 -44.80
N GLU A 938 -5.64 47.25 -44.89
CA GLU A 938 -6.78 47.61 -43.99
C GLU A 938 -8.10 46.79 -44.28
N PRO A 939 -9.22 46.88 -43.51
CA PRO A 939 -9.80 45.74 -42.76
C PRO A 939 -11.27 45.36 -43.10
N ALA A 940 -11.78 44.21 -42.63
CA ALA A 940 -13.21 43.94 -42.36
C ALA A 940 -13.41 42.54 -41.73
N VAL A 941 -13.95 42.42 -40.52
CA VAL A 941 -15.38 42.26 -40.14
C VAL A 941 -15.94 40.84 -40.33
N ILE A 942 -16.56 40.38 -39.23
CA ILE A 942 -17.08 39.07 -38.85
C ILE A 942 -18.21 38.53 -39.76
N GLY A 943 -18.23 37.21 -39.96
CA GLY A 943 -19.41 36.42 -40.32
C GLY A 943 -19.33 35.00 -39.74
N PRO A 944 -20.38 34.42 -39.13
CA PRO A 944 -20.27 33.20 -38.33
C PRO A 944 -20.64 31.89 -39.06
N LEU A 945 -20.00 30.80 -38.58
CA LEU A 945 -20.45 29.40 -38.44
C LEU A 945 -20.81 28.56 -39.67
N ASP A 946 -20.12 27.41 -39.81
CA ASP A 946 -20.78 26.09 -39.92
C ASP A 946 -19.87 24.99 -39.35
N PRO A 947 -20.34 24.10 -38.45
CA PRO A 947 -19.53 23.07 -37.80
C PRO A 947 -19.71 21.72 -38.49
N ALA A 948 -18.72 21.28 -39.25
CA ALA A 948 -18.62 19.88 -39.64
C ALA A 948 -17.18 19.47 -39.98
N ALA A 949 -16.82 18.30 -39.47
CA ALA A 949 -15.67 17.47 -39.84
C ALA A 949 -14.29 17.92 -39.34
N ALA A 950 -14.02 17.51 -38.11
CA ALA A 950 -12.68 17.15 -37.66
C ALA A 950 -12.10 16.00 -38.50
N THR A 951 -10.84 16.12 -38.92
CA THR A 951 -9.87 15.01 -38.97
C THR A 951 -8.43 15.56 -39.01
N LEU A 952 -7.81 15.48 -37.82
CA LEU A 952 -6.40 15.15 -37.48
C LEU A 952 -5.25 15.27 -38.51
N ASN A 953 -4.21 15.98 -38.02
CA ASN A 953 -2.76 15.75 -38.08
C ASN A 953 -1.98 15.90 -39.40
N PRO A 954 -0.68 16.27 -39.35
CA PRO A 954 0.31 16.10 -38.26
C PRO A 954 0.75 17.35 -37.48
#